data_AF-A0A095Y2X3-F1
#
_entry.id   AF-A0A095Y2X3-F1
#
_cell.length_a   1.000
_cell.length_b   1.000
_cell.length_c   1.000
_cell.angle_alpha   90.00
_cell.angle_beta   90.00
_cell.angle_gamma   90.00
#
_symmetry.space_group_name_H-M   'P 1'
#
loop_
_entity.id
_entity.type
_entity.pdbx_description
1 polymer ?
#
loop_
_entity_poly.entity_id
_entity_poly.type
_entity_poly.pdbx_seq_one_letter_code
_entity_poly.pdbx_strand_id
1 'polypeptide(L)'
;MADSAPRVLGGRYEVRSLIGRGGMAEVHLGFDKRLSRIVAIKTLRTDLAMDSVFQARFRREAQSAASLNHPNIVAVYDTGEEATLLPDGRKVSIPYIVMEYVDGRPLKDLLSDDAGPFPIAEVVDIVAGVLSALEYSHSAGLVHRDIKPGNVMLTSKGEVKVMDFGIARAIADSQATMTQTNAVVGTAQYLSPEQAQGKPVDARSDLYSTGVLLFELLTGKPPFTGDSAVAVAYQHVQTIPPLPSSIAGDVPEAMDRVVMKALAKNPDDRYSSAAAMKADLLRAAHGAHVNAPETAVWESAATQTLPAVAAAPAFPSPSSPSDATQTRIARPGSQATAVRRADEDEEEDSKKKRPAGLIAGIITVVLVALIGITWLVVTHSREDSTSEVPNVVGQSQAEAMQTIKSKGFEWAVADEQVASDTIPAGSVVSTDPAAGTAAKPGSRVIATISSGPASITLPDNLVGMSPAQAQQTVEALGLKWTLSDQKEASDNVESGKIARVSPSAGSKVRAGSTITGYVSSGSQKVTVPDVTGMSQDQARNALTQAGLSVGNVNTVDEAGASQGRVVSTSPAVGSEVKRGDTISLNIASGNVVVPDNLTGQNYTTVASSLEALGLRVTIIQMPDRNAAAGTVTGVTPSEGSSVRQGSSITLYVSQGANGSASPSASSH
;
A
#
# COMPACT_ATOMS: atom_id res chain seq x y z
N MET A 1 39.56 -30.88 -6.04
CA MET A 1 38.14 -31.04 -6.43
C MET A 1 38.11 -31.48 -7.89
N ALA A 2 37.05 -32.12 -8.39
CA ALA A 2 36.98 -32.43 -9.81
C ALA A 2 36.55 -31.18 -10.58
N ASP A 3 37.35 -30.73 -11.55
CA ASP A 3 36.92 -29.72 -12.51
C ASP A 3 35.80 -30.30 -13.38
N SER A 4 34.56 -29.91 -13.11
CA SER A 4 33.48 -30.11 -14.06
C SER A 4 33.77 -29.27 -15.30
N ALA A 5 33.83 -29.90 -16.46
CA ALA A 5 34.09 -29.20 -17.72
C ALA A 5 33.16 -27.98 -17.87
N PRO A 6 33.68 -26.81 -18.29
CA PRO A 6 32.90 -25.58 -18.30
C PRO A 6 31.65 -25.74 -19.18
N ARG A 7 30.50 -25.30 -18.67
CA ARG A 7 29.21 -25.35 -19.39
C ARG A 7 29.28 -24.39 -20.58
N VAL A 8 29.04 -24.88 -21.80
CA VAL A 8 29.10 -24.08 -23.03
C VAL A 8 27.79 -24.16 -23.79
N LEU A 9 26.96 -23.10 -23.72
CA LEU A 9 25.69 -23.05 -24.44
C LEU A 9 25.94 -22.90 -25.95
N GLY A 10 25.20 -23.67 -26.75
CA GLY A 10 25.29 -23.65 -28.21
C GLY A 10 26.68 -23.92 -28.79
N GLY A 11 27.60 -24.52 -28.02
CA GLY A 11 29.00 -24.71 -28.40
C GLY A 11 29.84 -23.41 -28.46
N ARG A 12 29.27 -22.25 -28.16
CA ARG A 12 29.88 -20.91 -28.32
C ARG A 12 30.02 -20.12 -27.02
N TYR A 13 29.06 -20.25 -26.10
CA TYR A 13 28.94 -19.36 -24.95
C TYR A 13 29.33 -20.07 -23.66
N GLU A 14 30.54 -19.78 -23.18
CA GLU A 14 31.03 -20.29 -21.91
C GLU A 14 30.30 -19.61 -20.75
N VAL A 15 29.61 -20.39 -19.92
CA VAL A 15 28.94 -19.91 -18.71
C VAL A 15 29.95 -19.88 -17.56
N ARG A 16 30.02 -18.75 -16.86
CA ARG A 16 30.93 -18.52 -15.72
C ARG A 16 30.10 -18.30 -14.44
N SER A 17 30.53 -17.40 -13.57
CA SER A 17 29.85 -17.08 -12.32
C SER A 17 28.41 -16.61 -12.52
N LEU A 18 27.51 -16.98 -11.59
CA LEU A 18 26.22 -16.33 -11.43
C LEU A 18 26.46 -14.87 -10.98
N ILE A 19 25.80 -13.91 -11.64
CA ILE A 19 25.89 -12.46 -11.33
C ILE A 19 24.55 -11.84 -10.92
N GLY A 20 23.44 -12.54 -11.14
CA GLY A 20 22.12 -12.09 -10.68
C GLY A 20 21.08 -13.21 -10.67
N ARG A 21 20.10 -13.14 -9.77
CA ARG A 21 19.00 -14.10 -9.67
C ARG A 21 17.68 -13.35 -9.49
N GLY A 22 16.81 -13.45 -10.48
CA GLY A 22 15.45 -12.92 -10.43
C GLY A 22 14.42 -14.00 -10.12
N GLY A 23 13.14 -13.59 -10.02
CA GLY A 23 12.04 -14.53 -9.83
C GLY A 23 11.96 -15.58 -10.94
N MET A 24 12.11 -15.16 -12.19
CA MET A 24 11.93 -16.00 -13.39
C MET A 24 13.23 -16.57 -13.97
N ALA A 25 14.35 -15.85 -13.87
CA ALA A 25 15.58 -16.14 -14.60
C ALA A 25 16.84 -15.92 -13.75
N GLU A 26 17.91 -16.59 -14.14
CA GLU A 26 19.26 -16.45 -13.59
C GLU A 26 20.18 -15.81 -14.62
N VAL A 27 20.99 -14.84 -14.21
CA VAL A 27 21.94 -14.13 -15.07
C VAL A 27 23.34 -14.52 -14.68
N HIS A 28 24.10 -15.04 -15.64
CA HIS A 28 25.48 -15.47 -15.49
C HIS A 28 26.41 -14.53 -16.27
N LEU A 29 27.62 -14.31 -15.74
CA LEU A 29 28.74 -13.86 -16.53
C LEU A 29 29.07 -14.94 -17.56
N GLY A 30 29.44 -14.54 -18.77
CA GLY A 30 29.83 -15.49 -19.81
C GLY A 30 30.84 -14.92 -20.79
N PHE A 31 31.31 -15.79 -21.68
CA PHE A 31 32.31 -15.45 -22.70
C PHE A 31 31.90 -16.03 -24.06
N ASP A 32 31.78 -15.15 -25.05
CA ASP A 32 31.52 -15.50 -26.45
C ASP A 32 32.83 -15.98 -27.08
N LYS A 33 33.04 -17.30 -27.13
CA LYS A 33 34.29 -17.93 -27.62
C LYS A 33 34.55 -17.68 -29.11
N ARG A 34 33.57 -17.15 -29.86
CA ARG A 34 33.71 -16.81 -31.30
C ARG A 34 34.09 -15.35 -31.53
N LEU A 35 33.65 -14.45 -30.65
CA LEU A 35 33.94 -13.00 -30.74
C LEU A 35 34.91 -12.50 -29.66
N SER A 36 35.44 -13.41 -28.82
CA SER A 36 36.42 -13.16 -27.75
C SER A 36 36.02 -12.04 -26.78
N ARG A 37 34.73 -11.94 -26.45
CA ARG A 37 34.16 -10.87 -25.61
C ARG A 37 33.37 -11.42 -24.43
N ILE A 38 33.34 -10.62 -23.35
CA ILE A 38 32.48 -10.85 -22.19
C ILE A 38 31.03 -10.55 -22.58
N VAL A 39 30.09 -11.35 -22.08
CA VAL A 39 28.65 -11.22 -22.29
C VAL A 39 27.91 -11.55 -20.99
N ALA A 40 26.69 -11.05 -20.83
CA ALA A 40 25.75 -11.56 -19.84
C ALA A 40 24.87 -12.64 -20.49
N ILE A 41 24.62 -13.73 -19.76
CA ILE A 41 23.81 -14.87 -20.21
C ILE A 41 22.64 -15.03 -19.25
N LYS A 42 21.44 -14.62 -19.69
CA LYS A 42 20.19 -14.82 -18.95
C LYS A 42 19.62 -16.17 -19.33
N THR A 43 19.37 -17.04 -18.35
CA THR A 43 18.79 -18.37 -18.51
C THR A 43 17.47 -18.47 -17.75
N LEU A 44 16.42 -19.02 -18.36
CA LEU A 44 15.20 -19.37 -17.62
C LEU A 44 15.54 -20.40 -16.52
N ARG A 45 14.98 -20.24 -15.31
CA ARG A 45 15.27 -21.19 -14.21
C ARG A 45 14.78 -22.60 -14.55
N THR A 46 15.50 -23.61 -14.07
CA THR A 46 15.19 -25.04 -14.32
C THR A 46 13.80 -25.46 -13.85
N ASP A 47 13.31 -24.93 -12.73
CA ASP A 47 11.98 -25.24 -12.19
C ASP A 47 10.85 -24.65 -13.05
N LEU A 48 11.05 -23.44 -13.58
CA LEU A 48 10.09 -22.76 -14.45
C LEU A 48 10.18 -23.21 -15.92
N ALA A 49 11.29 -23.84 -16.33
CA ALA A 49 11.50 -24.31 -17.70
C ALA A 49 10.56 -25.45 -18.14
N MET A 50 9.83 -26.09 -17.22
CA MET A 50 8.76 -27.04 -17.56
C MET A 50 7.53 -26.35 -18.17
N ASP A 51 7.28 -25.09 -17.82
CA ASP A 51 6.04 -24.42 -18.16
C ASP A 51 6.15 -23.64 -19.48
N SER A 52 5.30 -24.04 -20.42
CA SER A 52 5.11 -23.38 -21.72
C SER A 52 4.81 -21.88 -21.62
N VAL A 53 4.14 -21.41 -20.56
CA VAL A 53 3.80 -19.99 -20.35
C VAL A 53 5.07 -19.20 -20.03
N PHE A 54 5.91 -19.68 -19.11
CA PHE A 54 7.18 -19.06 -18.78
C PHE A 54 8.17 -19.12 -19.97
N GLN A 55 8.25 -20.25 -20.70
CA GLN A 55 9.03 -20.31 -21.94
C GLN A 55 8.55 -19.29 -22.98
N ALA A 56 7.24 -19.20 -23.23
CA ALA A 56 6.67 -18.29 -24.21
C ALA A 56 6.76 -16.81 -23.80
N ARG A 57 6.80 -16.51 -22.49
CA ARG A 57 7.12 -15.17 -21.97
C ARG A 57 8.60 -14.83 -22.25
N PHE A 58 9.51 -15.73 -21.89
CA PHE A 58 10.97 -15.55 -22.06
C PHE A 58 11.38 -15.35 -23.52
N ARG A 59 10.85 -16.16 -24.46
CA ARG A 59 11.12 -15.99 -25.90
C ARG A 59 10.62 -14.63 -26.44
N ARG A 60 9.47 -14.13 -25.98
CA ARG A 60 8.89 -12.84 -26.42
C ARG A 60 9.63 -11.63 -25.87
N GLU A 61 10.11 -11.71 -24.63
CA GLU A 61 10.99 -10.72 -24.01
C GLU A 61 12.28 -10.56 -24.85
N ALA A 62 12.93 -11.68 -25.18
CA ALA A 62 14.12 -11.72 -26.03
C ALA A 62 13.89 -11.09 -27.42
N GLN A 63 12.79 -11.48 -28.09
CA GLN A 63 12.42 -10.97 -29.42
C GLN A 63 12.14 -9.46 -29.43
N SER A 64 11.64 -8.91 -28.34
CA SER A 64 11.31 -7.48 -28.22
C SER A 64 12.57 -6.63 -28.02
N ALA A 65 13.49 -7.09 -27.17
CA ALA A 65 14.74 -6.39 -26.91
C ALA A 65 15.76 -6.52 -28.06
N ALA A 66 15.69 -7.60 -28.86
CA ALA A 66 16.61 -7.85 -29.98
C ALA A 66 16.49 -6.86 -31.16
N SER A 67 15.45 -6.03 -31.22
CA SER A 67 15.31 -4.96 -32.23
C SER A 67 15.92 -3.62 -31.80
N LEU A 68 16.35 -3.49 -30.53
CA LEU A 68 16.77 -2.22 -29.95
C LEU A 68 18.30 -2.06 -29.99
N ASN A 69 18.77 -0.91 -30.48
CA ASN A 69 20.18 -0.53 -30.44
C ASN A 69 20.32 0.96 -30.09
N HIS A 70 20.59 1.26 -28.82
CA HIS A 70 20.68 2.61 -28.27
C HIS A 70 21.69 2.60 -27.11
N PRO A 71 22.52 3.65 -26.91
CA PRO A 71 23.55 3.67 -25.87
C PRO A 71 23.01 3.35 -24.46
N ASN A 72 21.84 3.88 -24.10
CA ASN A 72 21.21 3.63 -22.79
C ASN A 72 20.35 2.36 -22.72
N ILE A 73 20.44 1.44 -23.68
CA ILE A 73 19.75 0.14 -23.67
C ILE A 73 20.79 -0.98 -23.61
N VAL A 74 20.51 -2.03 -22.84
CA VAL A 74 21.31 -3.26 -22.82
C VAL A 74 21.03 -4.06 -24.10
N ALA A 75 22.02 -4.13 -24.99
CA ALA A 75 21.84 -4.77 -26.29
C ALA A 75 21.73 -6.31 -26.18
N VAL A 76 20.70 -6.90 -26.79
CA VAL A 76 20.61 -8.36 -26.97
C VAL A 76 21.42 -8.77 -28.21
N TYR A 77 22.23 -9.81 -28.09
CA TYR A 77 23.16 -10.26 -29.12
C TYR A 77 22.78 -11.60 -29.77
N ASP A 78 22.15 -12.51 -29.02
CA ASP A 78 21.83 -13.85 -29.49
C ASP A 78 20.79 -14.52 -28.57
N THR A 79 20.11 -15.56 -29.07
CA THR A 79 19.10 -16.34 -28.33
C THR A 79 19.18 -17.80 -28.72
N GLY A 80 19.09 -18.70 -27.76
CA GLY A 80 19.09 -20.14 -28.04
C GLY A 80 18.45 -20.96 -26.93
N GLU A 81 18.58 -22.28 -27.02
CA GLU A 81 18.09 -23.22 -26.01
C GLU A 81 19.13 -24.31 -25.74
N GLU A 82 19.19 -24.80 -24.51
CA GLU A 82 20.05 -25.93 -24.11
C GLU A 82 19.19 -27.07 -23.56
N ALA A 83 19.36 -28.28 -24.12
CA ALA A 83 18.68 -29.48 -23.66
C ALA A 83 19.38 -30.05 -22.42
N THR A 84 18.90 -29.71 -21.23
CA THR A 84 19.39 -30.23 -19.94
C THR A 84 18.66 -31.53 -19.57
N LEU A 85 19.37 -32.45 -18.91
CA LEU A 85 18.78 -33.62 -18.25
C LEU A 85 18.46 -33.29 -16.78
N LEU A 86 17.21 -33.51 -16.38
CA LEU A 86 16.79 -33.49 -14.98
C LEU A 86 17.27 -34.75 -14.22
N PRO A 87 17.32 -34.73 -12.88
CA PRO A 87 17.65 -35.91 -12.06
C PRO A 87 16.70 -37.10 -12.24
N ASP A 88 15.49 -36.89 -12.76
CA ASP A 88 14.51 -37.93 -13.10
C ASP A 88 14.70 -38.54 -14.51
N GLY A 89 15.73 -38.09 -15.25
CA GLY A 89 16.03 -38.54 -16.60
C GLY A 89 15.26 -37.83 -17.72
N ARG A 90 14.36 -36.88 -17.41
CA ARG A 90 13.68 -36.08 -18.45
C ARG A 90 14.62 -35.06 -19.09
N LYS A 91 14.53 -34.93 -20.41
CA LYS A 91 15.17 -33.84 -21.16
C LYS A 91 14.27 -32.61 -21.20
N VAL A 92 14.85 -31.44 -20.99
CA VAL A 92 14.13 -30.16 -20.91
C VAL A 92 14.91 -29.10 -21.67
N SER A 93 14.23 -28.36 -22.55
CA SER A 93 14.83 -27.24 -23.29
C SER A 93 14.81 -25.99 -22.41
N ILE A 94 15.98 -25.52 -21.99
CA ILE A 94 16.13 -24.29 -21.21
C ILE A 94 16.50 -23.16 -22.17
N PRO A 95 15.62 -22.18 -22.42
CA PRO A 95 15.94 -21.04 -23.26
C PRO A 95 16.92 -20.08 -22.56
N TYR A 96 17.79 -19.46 -23.35
CA TYR A 96 18.77 -18.48 -22.92
C TYR A 96 18.85 -17.28 -23.87
N ILE A 97 19.20 -16.13 -23.31
CA ILE A 97 19.43 -14.86 -24.01
C ILE A 97 20.87 -14.46 -23.72
N VAL A 98 21.62 -14.10 -24.76
CA VAL A 98 22.95 -13.52 -24.64
C VAL A 98 22.86 -12.02 -24.91
N MET A 99 23.36 -11.21 -23.99
CA MET A 99 23.24 -9.76 -24.02
C MET A 99 24.54 -9.08 -23.59
N GLU A 100 24.59 -7.76 -23.75
CA GLU A 100 25.65 -6.89 -23.27
C GLU A 100 25.93 -7.12 -21.78
N TYR A 101 27.20 -7.30 -21.42
CA TYR A 101 27.62 -7.29 -20.03
C TYR A 101 27.84 -5.84 -19.58
N VAL A 102 27.04 -5.38 -18.63
CA VAL A 102 27.15 -4.06 -18.03
C VAL A 102 28.02 -4.14 -16.78
N ASP A 103 29.19 -3.51 -16.83
CA ASP A 103 30.08 -3.35 -15.66
C ASP A 103 29.56 -2.19 -14.79
N GLY A 104 28.76 -2.53 -13.79
CA GLY A 104 28.00 -1.58 -12.97
C GLY A 104 27.09 -2.26 -11.95
N ARG A 105 26.24 -1.46 -11.28
CA ARG A 105 25.23 -1.94 -10.31
C ARG A 105 23.82 -1.49 -10.73
N PRO A 106 22.77 -2.29 -10.46
CA PRO A 106 21.39 -1.84 -10.65
C PRO A 106 21.03 -0.81 -9.57
N LEU A 107 20.20 0.19 -9.91
CA LEU A 107 19.86 1.29 -9.00
C LEU A 107 19.24 0.79 -7.68
N LYS A 108 18.53 -0.34 -7.68
CA LYS A 108 17.99 -0.98 -6.45
C LYS A 108 19.05 -1.28 -5.38
N ASP A 109 20.28 -1.57 -5.80
CA ASP A 109 21.38 -1.92 -4.89
C ASP A 109 22.13 -0.66 -4.43
N LEU A 110 21.88 0.48 -5.10
CA LEU A 110 22.35 1.80 -4.70
C LEU A 110 21.34 2.51 -3.77
N LEU A 111 20.05 2.26 -3.94
CA LEU A 111 18.94 2.75 -3.10
C LEU A 111 18.71 1.91 -1.82
N SER A 112 19.73 1.19 -1.34
CA SER A 112 19.63 0.46 -0.06
C SER A 112 19.63 1.44 1.11
N ASP A 113 18.94 1.11 2.21
CA ASP A 113 18.64 2.01 3.34
C ASP A 113 19.85 2.80 3.90
N ASP A 114 21.06 2.22 3.85
CA ASP A 114 22.31 2.83 4.33
C ASP A 114 22.89 3.94 3.42
N ALA A 115 22.42 4.10 2.18
CA ALA A 115 23.09 4.90 1.15
C ALA A 115 22.70 6.39 1.13
N GLY A 116 21.49 6.73 1.58
CA GLY A 116 20.92 8.09 1.47
C GLY A 116 20.39 8.45 0.07
N PRO A 117 19.78 9.64 -0.10
CA PRO A 117 19.29 10.12 -1.39
C PRO A 117 20.45 10.51 -2.33
N PHE A 118 20.20 10.41 -3.63
CA PHE A 118 21.19 10.77 -4.65
C PHE A 118 21.34 12.29 -4.79
N PRO A 119 22.54 12.82 -5.10
CA PRO A 119 22.70 14.22 -5.49
C PRO A 119 21.84 14.57 -6.70
N ILE A 120 21.08 15.66 -6.65
CA ILE A 120 20.06 16.01 -7.66
C ILE A 120 20.61 16.02 -9.11
N ALA A 121 21.87 16.42 -9.31
CA ALA A 121 22.53 16.35 -10.61
C ALA A 121 22.66 14.91 -11.15
N GLU A 122 23.07 13.96 -10.30
CA GLU A 122 23.17 12.54 -10.65
C GLU A 122 21.78 11.93 -10.89
N VAL A 123 20.76 12.33 -10.12
CA VAL A 123 19.35 11.96 -10.38
C VAL A 123 18.90 12.42 -11.77
N VAL A 124 19.22 13.65 -12.15
CA VAL A 124 18.87 14.23 -13.45
C VAL A 124 19.55 13.46 -14.58
N ASP A 125 20.84 13.14 -14.47
CA ASP A 125 21.55 12.36 -15.48
C ASP A 125 21.02 10.92 -15.58
N ILE A 126 20.74 10.28 -14.44
CA ILE A 126 20.12 8.94 -14.38
C ILE A 126 18.77 8.93 -15.11
N VAL A 127 17.86 9.83 -14.75
CA VAL A 127 16.50 9.85 -15.30
C VAL A 127 16.48 10.37 -16.74
N ALA A 128 17.37 11.29 -17.12
CA ALA A 128 17.55 11.69 -18.51
C ALA A 128 18.05 10.54 -19.40
N GLY A 129 18.91 9.66 -18.88
CA GLY A 129 19.34 8.43 -19.54
C GLY A 129 18.21 7.41 -19.73
N VAL A 130 17.40 7.18 -18.69
CA VAL A 130 16.18 6.33 -18.76
C VAL A 130 15.20 6.89 -19.79
N LEU A 131 14.92 8.19 -19.75
CA LEU A 131 14.01 8.84 -20.71
C LEU A 131 14.56 8.79 -22.14
N SER A 132 15.88 8.82 -22.34
CA SER A 132 16.48 8.63 -23.68
C SER A 132 16.27 7.20 -24.21
N ALA A 133 16.35 6.19 -23.34
CA ALA A 133 16.06 4.81 -23.70
C ALA A 133 14.57 4.60 -24.06
N LEU A 134 13.67 5.19 -23.27
CA LEU A 134 12.22 5.16 -23.52
C LEU A 134 11.83 5.93 -24.79
N GLU A 135 12.40 7.10 -25.03
CA GLU A 135 12.20 7.89 -26.26
C GLU A 135 12.50 7.04 -27.51
N TYR A 136 13.62 6.32 -27.49
CA TYR A 136 14.00 5.39 -28.55
C TYR A 136 13.02 4.20 -28.68
N SER A 137 12.68 3.51 -27.59
CA SER A 137 11.79 2.33 -27.67
C SER A 137 10.35 2.70 -28.06
N HIS A 138 9.84 3.83 -27.56
CA HIS A 138 8.52 4.37 -27.92
C HIS A 138 8.46 4.74 -29.40
N SER A 139 9.55 5.27 -29.97
CA SER A 139 9.64 5.52 -31.43
C SER A 139 9.58 4.22 -32.27
N ALA A 140 10.06 3.10 -31.72
CA ALA A 140 9.95 1.76 -32.29
C ALA A 140 8.62 1.05 -31.95
N GLY A 141 7.68 1.72 -31.28
CA GLY A 141 6.39 1.16 -30.87
C GLY A 141 6.44 0.22 -29.65
N LEU A 142 7.56 0.15 -28.92
CA LEU A 142 7.75 -0.74 -27.77
C LEU A 142 7.70 0.02 -26.43
N VAL A 143 6.69 -0.33 -25.63
CA VAL A 143 6.50 0.12 -24.23
C VAL A 143 7.23 -0.84 -23.30
N HIS A 144 7.98 -0.32 -22.31
CA HIS A 144 8.83 -1.10 -21.41
C HIS A 144 8.04 -1.85 -20.33
N ARG A 145 6.96 -1.25 -19.81
CA ARG A 145 5.99 -1.77 -18.82
C ARG A 145 6.52 -2.10 -17.42
N ASP A 146 7.82 -2.30 -17.24
CA ASP A 146 8.44 -2.68 -15.96
C ASP A 146 9.62 -1.73 -15.58
N ILE A 147 9.45 -0.41 -15.68
CA ILE A 147 10.47 0.56 -15.26
C ILE A 147 10.52 0.63 -13.73
N LYS A 148 11.69 0.33 -13.15
CA LYS A 148 11.98 0.33 -11.70
C LYS A 148 13.50 0.28 -11.47
N PRO A 149 14.02 0.60 -10.27
CA PRO A 149 15.46 0.55 -9.97
C PRO A 149 16.13 -0.80 -10.19
N GLY A 150 15.37 -1.90 -10.20
CA GLY A 150 15.89 -3.24 -10.52
C GLY A 150 16.22 -3.48 -12.00
N ASN A 151 15.64 -2.69 -12.90
CA ASN A 151 15.77 -2.83 -14.36
C ASN A 151 16.57 -1.68 -15.00
N VAL A 152 17.24 -0.86 -14.18
CA VAL A 152 18.15 0.21 -14.61
C VAL A 152 19.49 0.01 -13.92
N MET A 153 20.57 0.00 -14.69
CA MET A 153 21.95 -0.10 -14.20
C MET A 153 22.71 1.20 -14.42
N LEU A 154 23.61 1.50 -13.48
CA LEU A 154 24.59 2.58 -13.56
C LEU A 154 25.98 1.94 -13.70
N THR A 155 26.72 2.27 -14.76
CA THR A 155 28.09 1.76 -14.95
C THR A 155 29.07 2.41 -13.98
N SER A 156 30.23 1.78 -13.82
CA SER A 156 31.39 2.37 -13.11
C SER A 156 31.92 3.69 -13.73
N LYS A 157 31.30 4.20 -14.80
CA LYS A 157 31.58 5.51 -15.43
C LYS A 157 30.43 6.51 -15.32
N GLY A 158 29.32 6.16 -14.66
CA GLY A 158 28.10 6.98 -14.61
C GLY A 158 27.18 6.83 -15.83
N GLU A 159 27.39 5.83 -16.70
CA GLU A 159 26.53 5.62 -17.88
C GLU A 159 25.27 4.83 -17.48
N VAL A 160 24.09 5.29 -17.90
CA VAL A 160 22.80 4.63 -17.62
C VAL A 160 22.51 3.54 -18.65
N LYS A 161 22.09 2.36 -18.19
CA LYS A 161 21.68 1.21 -19.01
C LYS A 161 20.33 0.65 -18.54
N VAL A 162 19.28 0.78 -19.35
CA VAL A 162 17.97 0.16 -19.13
C VAL A 162 17.98 -1.26 -19.71
N MET A 163 17.46 -2.23 -18.96
CA MET A 163 17.39 -3.65 -19.32
C MET A 163 15.98 -4.22 -19.14
N ASP A 164 15.74 -5.44 -19.65
CA ASP A 164 14.48 -6.16 -19.48
C ASP A 164 13.24 -5.43 -20.07
N PHE A 165 13.39 -4.90 -21.29
CA PHE A 165 12.30 -4.35 -22.13
C PHE A 165 11.23 -5.43 -22.43
N GLY A 166 10.28 -5.60 -21.51
CA GLY A 166 9.40 -6.76 -21.46
C GLY A 166 7.95 -6.47 -21.84
N ILE A 167 7.35 -7.38 -22.62
CA ILE A 167 5.89 -7.47 -22.81
C ILE A 167 5.22 -8.05 -21.53
N ALA A 168 5.67 -7.62 -20.36
CA ALA A 168 5.50 -8.28 -19.06
C ALA A 168 4.16 -7.98 -18.36
N ARG A 169 3.08 -7.90 -19.15
CA ARG A 169 1.69 -8.15 -18.72
C ARG A 169 0.82 -8.26 -19.98
N ALA A 170 0.54 -9.50 -20.38
CA ALA A 170 -0.64 -9.79 -21.20
C ALA A 170 -1.88 -9.77 -20.28
N ILE A 171 -3.07 -9.51 -20.84
CA ILE A 171 -4.28 -9.17 -20.05
C ILE A 171 -4.68 -10.25 -19.01
N ALA A 172 -4.29 -11.52 -19.23
CA ALA A 172 -4.51 -12.61 -18.26
C ALA A 172 -3.62 -12.55 -16.99
N ASP A 173 -2.45 -11.91 -17.05
CA ASP A 173 -1.42 -11.99 -15.98
C ASP A 173 -1.73 -11.07 -14.79
N SER A 174 -2.56 -10.04 -14.98
CA SER A 174 -2.96 -9.10 -13.93
C SER A 174 -3.69 -9.75 -12.74
N GLN A 175 -4.35 -10.90 -12.94
CA GLN A 175 -4.96 -11.68 -11.86
C GLN A 175 -3.95 -12.66 -11.24
N ALA A 176 -3.06 -13.25 -12.03
CA ALA A 176 -2.14 -14.30 -11.59
C ALA A 176 -0.98 -13.78 -10.73
N THR A 177 -0.40 -12.60 -11.04
CA THR A 177 0.69 -12.07 -10.20
C THR A 177 0.23 -11.54 -8.85
N MET A 178 -1.04 -11.11 -8.71
CA MET A 178 -1.50 -10.42 -7.50
C MET A 178 -2.00 -11.36 -6.39
N THR A 179 -2.03 -12.68 -6.64
CA THR A 179 -2.43 -13.71 -5.66
C THR A 179 -1.27 -14.41 -4.94
N GLN A 180 0.00 -14.09 -5.27
CA GLN A 180 1.17 -14.64 -4.58
C GLN A 180 1.78 -13.61 -3.60
N THR A 181 1.30 -13.67 -2.36
CA THR A 181 1.40 -12.57 -1.37
C THR A 181 2.84 -12.12 -1.02
N ASN A 182 3.80 -13.05 -0.93
CA ASN A 182 5.09 -12.78 -0.25
C ASN A 182 6.27 -12.45 -1.17
N ALA A 183 6.11 -12.51 -2.50
CA ALA A 183 7.21 -12.29 -3.46
C ALA A 183 7.03 -11.07 -4.38
N VAL A 184 5.85 -10.43 -4.36
CA VAL A 184 5.42 -9.48 -5.41
C VAL A 184 5.31 -8.02 -4.91
N VAL A 185 5.38 -7.78 -3.60
CA VAL A 185 5.21 -6.44 -2.99
C VAL A 185 6.13 -5.39 -3.63
N GLY A 186 7.44 -5.68 -3.77
CA GLY A 186 8.42 -4.77 -4.38
C GLY A 186 8.27 -4.54 -5.89
N THR A 187 7.35 -5.23 -6.58
CA THR A 187 7.01 -4.92 -7.99
C THR A 187 5.76 -4.04 -8.08
N ALA A 188 4.93 -3.97 -7.04
CA ALA A 188 3.74 -3.13 -7.04
C ALA A 188 4.05 -1.63 -6.97
N GLN A 189 5.18 -1.26 -6.35
CA GLN A 189 5.62 0.12 -6.06
C GLN A 189 5.85 1.01 -7.29
N TYR A 190 5.89 0.46 -8.51
CA TYR A 190 6.17 1.19 -9.75
C TYR A 190 5.05 1.04 -10.79
N LEU A 191 3.93 0.41 -10.43
CA LEU A 191 2.81 0.18 -11.35
C LEU A 191 2.09 1.48 -11.67
N SER A 192 1.84 1.74 -12.94
CA SER A 192 0.92 2.80 -13.35
C SER A 192 -0.53 2.50 -12.95
N PRO A 193 -1.39 3.52 -12.77
CA PRO A 193 -2.80 3.37 -12.40
C PRO A 193 -3.55 2.42 -13.36
N GLU A 194 -3.28 2.51 -14.66
CA GLU A 194 -3.84 1.65 -15.68
C GLU A 194 -3.37 0.18 -15.56
N GLN A 195 -2.10 -0.07 -15.21
CA GLN A 195 -1.60 -1.43 -14.94
C GLN A 195 -2.19 -2.04 -13.66
N ALA A 196 -2.41 -1.22 -12.63
CA ALA A 196 -3.10 -1.61 -11.41
C ALA A 196 -4.60 -1.92 -11.65
N GLN A 197 -5.24 -1.17 -12.57
CA GLN A 197 -6.64 -1.38 -12.97
C GLN A 197 -6.84 -2.43 -14.08
N GLY A 198 -5.76 -3.00 -14.64
CA GLY A 198 -5.84 -3.94 -15.77
C GLY A 198 -6.32 -3.32 -17.09
N LYS A 199 -6.24 -2.00 -17.22
CA LYS A 199 -6.56 -1.23 -18.44
C LYS A 199 -5.46 -1.40 -19.51
N PRO A 200 -5.71 -0.97 -20.77
CA PRO A 200 -4.66 -0.85 -21.78
C PRO A 200 -3.48 0.01 -21.28
N VAL A 201 -2.27 -0.39 -21.68
CA VAL A 201 -0.98 0.17 -21.22
C VAL A 201 -0.26 0.76 -22.44
N ASP A 202 0.12 2.03 -22.36
CA ASP A 202 0.80 2.76 -23.45
C ASP A 202 2.11 3.43 -22.96
N ALA A 203 2.78 4.19 -23.83
CA ALA A 203 4.04 4.87 -23.54
C ALA A 203 4.00 5.70 -22.24
N ARG A 204 2.86 6.28 -21.89
CA ARG A 204 2.65 7.15 -20.72
C ARG A 204 2.57 6.37 -19.41
N SER A 205 2.41 5.05 -19.48
CA SER A 205 2.60 4.15 -18.34
C SER A 205 4.06 4.11 -17.90
N ASP A 206 5.00 4.01 -18.86
CA ASP A 206 6.44 4.06 -18.57
C ASP A 206 6.85 5.43 -18.00
N LEU A 207 6.22 6.52 -18.46
CA LEU A 207 6.49 7.88 -17.94
C LEU A 207 6.01 8.04 -16.49
N TYR A 208 4.89 7.40 -16.12
CA TYR A 208 4.44 7.35 -14.72
C TYR A 208 5.43 6.56 -13.86
N SER A 209 5.83 5.36 -14.28
CA SER A 209 6.83 4.55 -13.57
C SER A 209 8.19 5.26 -13.49
N THR A 210 8.55 6.06 -14.49
CA THR A 210 9.74 6.94 -14.47
C THR A 210 9.56 8.11 -13.49
N GLY A 211 8.34 8.64 -13.33
CA GLY A 211 8.00 9.61 -12.29
C GLY A 211 8.12 9.02 -10.87
N VAL A 212 7.79 7.74 -10.69
CA VAL A 212 8.01 7.03 -9.43
C VAL A 212 9.51 6.87 -9.14
N LEU A 213 10.28 6.42 -10.14
CA LEU A 213 11.73 6.30 -10.05
C LEU A 213 12.41 7.65 -9.73
N LEU A 214 11.96 8.73 -10.36
CA LEU A 214 12.45 10.09 -10.10
C LEU A 214 12.14 10.54 -8.67
N PHE A 215 10.91 10.32 -8.18
CA PHE A 215 10.54 10.61 -6.79
C PHE A 215 11.44 9.85 -5.80
N GLU A 216 11.68 8.57 -6.05
CA GLU A 216 12.49 7.72 -5.16
C GLU A 216 13.96 8.12 -5.13
N LEU A 217 14.57 8.39 -6.29
CA LEU A 217 15.95 8.86 -6.38
C LEU A 217 16.17 10.20 -5.64
N LEU A 218 15.17 11.09 -5.64
CA LEU A 218 15.20 12.37 -4.92
C LEU A 218 14.96 12.25 -3.40
N THR A 219 14.25 11.22 -2.93
CA THR A 219 13.75 11.15 -1.54
C THR A 219 14.20 9.92 -0.74
N GLY A 220 14.90 8.98 -1.38
CA GLY A 220 15.35 7.71 -0.81
C GLY A 220 14.26 6.66 -0.62
N LYS A 221 13.03 6.88 -1.11
CA LYS A 221 11.89 5.94 -0.95
C LYS A 221 10.79 6.18 -2.00
N PRO A 222 9.99 5.17 -2.38
CA PRO A 222 8.92 5.36 -3.34
C PRO A 222 7.75 6.19 -2.74
N PRO A 223 6.93 6.85 -3.58
CA PRO A 223 5.85 7.74 -3.13
C PRO A 223 4.69 7.01 -2.44
N PHE A 224 4.60 5.68 -2.61
CA PHE A 224 3.55 4.84 -2.06
C PHE A 224 4.13 3.56 -1.45
N THR A 225 3.74 3.27 -0.21
CA THR A 225 4.18 2.14 0.58
C THR A 225 3.02 1.56 1.39
N GLY A 226 3.04 0.25 1.62
CA GLY A 226 2.05 -0.45 2.43
C GLY A 226 2.26 -1.97 2.44
N ASP A 227 1.65 -2.63 3.42
CA ASP A 227 1.92 -4.04 3.79
C ASP A 227 1.49 -5.09 2.75
N SER A 228 0.95 -4.67 1.59
CA SER A 228 0.60 -5.57 0.50
C SER A 228 0.69 -4.91 -0.86
N ALA A 229 0.95 -5.72 -1.89
CA ALA A 229 0.94 -5.29 -3.30
C ALA A 229 -0.40 -4.65 -3.73
N VAL A 230 -1.52 -5.06 -3.12
CA VAL A 230 -2.85 -4.52 -3.42
C VAL A 230 -3.06 -3.14 -2.80
N ALA A 231 -2.55 -2.90 -1.58
CA ALA A 231 -2.61 -1.59 -0.94
C ALA A 231 -1.78 -0.55 -1.72
N VAL A 232 -0.57 -0.91 -2.16
CA VAL A 232 0.29 -0.04 -2.98
C VAL A 232 -0.35 0.22 -4.36
N ALA A 233 -0.93 -0.80 -4.99
CA ALA A 233 -1.68 -0.62 -6.24
C ALA A 233 -2.91 0.31 -6.07
N TYR A 234 -3.61 0.25 -4.94
CA TYR A 234 -4.72 1.16 -4.62
C TYR A 234 -4.23 2.61 -4.45
N GLN A 235 -3.09 2.82 -3.76
CA GLN A 235 -2.46 4.13 -3.61
C GLN A 235 -2.05 4.73 -4.97
N HIS A 236 -1.44 3.94 -5.86
CA HIS A 236 -1.16 4.38 -7.23
C HIS A 236 -2.43 4.84 -7.97
N VAL A 237 -3.58 4.18 -7.75
CA VAL A 237 -4.85 4.50 -8.40
C VAL A 237 -5.54 5.73 -7.81
N GLN A 238 -5.62 5.87 -6.48
CA GLN A 238 -6.46 6.89 -5.83
C GLN A 238 -5.72 7.96 -5.02
N THR A 239 -4.57 7.65 -4.43
CA THR A 239 -3.89 8.55 -3.48
C THR A 239 -2.99 9.54 -4.22
N ILE A 240 -3.13 10.84 -3.97
CA ILE A 240 -2.18 11.85 -4.48
C ILE A 240 -0.79 11.56 -3.86
N PRO A 241 0.31 11.53 -4.64
CA PRO A 241 1.64 11.40 -4.06
C PRO A 241 1.99 12.66 -3.24
N PRO A 242 2.80 12.55 -2.18
CA PRO A 242 3.38 13.73 -1.53
C PRO A 242 4.34 14.45 -2.48
N LEU A 243 4.69 15.71 -2.18
CA LEU A 243 5.73 16.43 -2.90
C LEU A 243 7.12 15.93 -2.48
N PRO A 244 8.07 15.67 -3.41
CA PRO A 244 9.46 15.41 -3.07
C PRO A 244 10.06 16.39 -2.05
N SER A 245 9.84 17.69 -2.22
CA SER A 245 10.31 18.76 -1.31
C SER A 245 9.78 18.66 0.12
N SER A 246 8.62 18.01 0.33
CA SER A 246 8.07 17.75 1.67
C SER A 246 8.82 16.66 2.45
N ILE A 247 9.74 15.97 1.80
CA ILE A 247 10.56 14.88 2.37
C ILE A 247 12.06 15.23 2.29
N ALA A 248 12.51 15.77 1.16
CA ALA A 248 13.89 16.20 0.91
C ALA A 248 13.91 17.70 0.60
N GLY A 249 14.20 18.52 1.62
CA GLY A 249 14.05 19.98 1.57
C GLY A 249 15.04 20.74 0.67
N ASP A 250 15.98 20.04 0.03
CA ASP A 250 16.88 20.54 -1.01
C ASP A 250 16.30 20.42 -2.44
N VAL A 251 15.19 19.69 -2.61
CA VAL A 251 14.53 19.49 -3.92
C VAL A 251 13.78 20.77 -4.35
N PRO A 252 14.07 21.36 -5.52
CA PRO A 252 13.38 22.57 -5.99
C PRO A 252 11.93 22.31 -6.41
N GLU A 253 11.06 23.33 -6.25
CA GLU A 253 9.66 23.33 -6.72
C GLU A 253 9.52 22.95 -8.21
N ALA A 254 10.46 23.37 -9.05
CA ALA A 254 10.48 23.00 -10.46
C ALA A 254 10.59 21.47 -10.67
N MET A 255 11.26 20.75 -9.76
CA MET A 255 11.37 19.30 -9.77
C MET A 255 10.09 18.63 -9.22
N ASP A 256 9.48 19.17 -8.16
CA ASP A 256 8.16 18.72 -7.68
C ASP A 256 7.14 18.76 -8.82
N ARG A 257 7.10 19.84 -9.60
CA ARG A 257 6.18 20.00 -10.74
C ARG A 257 6.41 18.96 -11.83
N VAL A 258 7.66 18.60 -12.11
CA VAL A 258 8.01 17.50 -13.05
C VAL A 258 7.50 16.16 -12.52
N VAL A 259 7.73 15.85 -11.25
CA VAL A 259 7.29 14.61 -10.60
C VAL A 259 5.76 14.51 -10.58
N MET A 260 5.07 15.56 -10.13
CA MET A 260 3.60 15.58 -10.03
C MET A 260 2.92 15.41 -11.39
N LYS A 261 3.46 16.02 -12.46
CA LYS A 261 2.96 15.82 -13.83
C LYS A 261 3.23 14.41 -14.36
N ALA A 262 4.36 13.78 -14.02
CA ALA A 262 4.59 12.38 -14.37
C ALA A 262 3.64 11.43 -13.61
N LEU A 263 3.36 11.73 -12.34
CA LEU A 263 2.49 10.94 -11.44
C LEU A 263 0.99 11.27 -11.53
N ALA A 264 0.57 12.09 -12.50
CA ALA A 264 -0.84 12.40 -12.74
C ALA A 264 -1.65 11.11 -13.01
N LYS A 265 -2.82 10.97 -12.37
CA LYS A 265 -3.56 9.69 -12.37
C LYS A 265 -4.10 9.33 -13.74
N ASN A 266 -4.73 10.30 -14.40
CA ASN A 266 -5.17 10.19 -15.78
C ASN A 266 -3.97 10.27 -16.75
N PRO A 267 -3.78 9.32 -17.69
CA PRO A 267 -2.71 9.38 -18.69
C PRO A 267 -2.73 10.61 -19.59
N ASP A 268 -3.87 11.26 -19.83
CA ASP A 268 -3.95 12.44 -20.71
C ASP A 268 -3.36 13.71 -20.06
N ASP A 269 -3.29 13.77 -18.73
CA ASP A 269 -2.73 14.90 -17.97
C ASP A 269 -1.20 14.77 -17.77
N ARG A 270 -0.61 13.63 -18.15
CA ARG A 270 0.84 13.37 -18.05
C ARG A 270 1.63 14.04 -19.18
N TYR A 271 2.94 13.79 -19.20
CA TYR A 271 3.75 14.04 -20.39
C TYR A 271 3.29 13.19 -21.58
N SER A 272 3.22 13.79 -22.78
CA SER A 272 2.84 13.11 -24.02
C SER A 272 3.97 12.27 -24.63
N SER A 273 5.22 12.47 -24.22
CA SER A 273 6.38 11.69 -24.65
C SER A 273 7.54 11.76 -23.65
N ALA A 274 8.45 10.78 -23.72
CA ALA A 274 9.68 10.79 -22.94
C ALA A 274 10.55 12.03 -23.22
N ALA A 275 10.60 12.48 -24.49
CA ALA A 275 11.29 13.70 -24.90
C ALA A 275 10.74 14.96 -24.18
N ALA A 276 9.41 15.07 -24.04
CA ALA A 276 8.78 16.20 -23.36
C ALA A 276 9.10 16.20 -21.85
N MET A 277 9.08 15.02 -21.21
CA MET A 277 9.46 14.86 -19.80
C MET A 277 10.94 15.17 -19.57
N LYS A 278 11.82 14.67 -20.44
CA LYS A 278 13.28 14.91 -20.41
C LYS A 278 13.61 16.39 -20.56
N ALA A 279 12.90 17.10 -21.44
CA ALA A 279 13.08 18.53 -21.63
C ALA A 279 12.65 19.36 -20.42
N ASP A 280 11.59 18.98 -19.69
CA ASP A 280 11.21 19.66 -18.45
C ASP A 280 12.13 19.28 -17.26
N LEU A 281 12.55 18.02 -17.15
CA LEU A 281 13.55 17.57 -16.16
C LEU A 281 14.85 18.38 -16.28
N LEU A 282 15.37 18.53 -17.50
CA LEU A 282 16.59 19.30 -17.76
C LEU A 282 16.38 20.81 -17.51
N ARG A 283 15.16 21.35 -17.70
CA ARG A 283 14.85 22.74 -17.33
C ARG A 283 14.82 22.92 -15.81
N ALA A 284 14.17 22.02 -15.07
CA ALA A 284 14.15 22.03 -13.60
C ALA A 284 15.57 22.00 -13.01
N ALA A 285 16.44 21.14 -13.53
CA ALA A 285 17.83 21.00 -13.11
C ALA A 285 18.66 22.30 -13.24
N HIS A 286 18.34 23.13 -14.23
CA HIS A 286 19.01 24.41 -14.47
C HIS A 286 18.27 25.62 -13.87
N GLY A 287 17.24 25.39 -13.04
CA GLY A 287 16.41 26.46 -12.46
C GLY A 287 15.56 27.23 -13.49
N ALA A 288 15.36 26.66 -14.68
CA ALA A 288 14.58 27.27 -15.76
C ALA A 288 13.09 26.91 -15.67
N HIS A 289 12.23 27.77 -16.21
CA HIS A 289 10.77 27.59 -16.19
C HIS A 289 10.33 26.29 -16.88
N VAL A 290 9.64 25.41 -16.15
CA VAL A 290 9.10 24.13 -16.65
C VAL A 290 7.68 24.27 -17.21
N ASN A 291 7.35 23.48 -18.22
CA ASN A 291 6.01 23.38 -18.81
C ASN A 291 5.08 22.43 -18.02
N ALA A 292 5.49 22.03 -16.81
CA ALA A 292 4.62 21.40 -15.84
C ALA A 292 3.83 22.48 -15.05
N PRO A 293 2.53 22.29 -14.80
CA PRO A 293 1.73 23.23 -14.03
C PRO A 293 2.21 23.30 -12.57
N GLU A 294 1.77 24.32 -11.85
CA GLU A 294 2.04 24.50 -10.42
C GLU A 294 1.45 23.34 -9.58
N THR A 295 2.07 23.03 -8.45
CA THR A 295 1.72 21.88 -7.61
C THR A 295 0.26 21.92 -7.10
N ALA A 296 -0.22 23.10 -6.71
CA ALA A 296 -1.58 23.33 -6.20
C ALA A 296 -2.71 22.96 -7.19
N VAL A 297 -2.42 22.87 -8.50
CA VAL A 297 -3.38 22.42 -9.52
C VAL A 297 -3.79 20.97 -9.27
N TRP A 298 -2.86 20.11 -8.85
CA TRP A 298 -3.11 18.68 -8.63
C TRP A 298 -3.92 18.41 -7.36
N GLU A 299 -3.70 19.19 -6.32
CA GLU A 299 -4.52 19.17 -5.09
C GLU A 299 -5.96 19.62 -5.38
N SER A 300 -6.11 20.72 -6.13
CA SER A 300 -7.39 21.28 -6.54
C SER A 300 -8.22 20.33 -7.42
N ALA A 301 -7.56 19.62 -8.35
CA ALA A 301 -8.21 18.69 -9.26
C ALA A 301 -8.87 17.51 -8.52
N ALA A 302 -8.20 16.97 -7.49
CA ALA A 302 -8.75 15.87 -6.69
C ALA A 302 -10.05 16.28 -5.97
N THR A 303 -10.11 17.50 -5.42
CA THR A 303 -11.31 18.03 -4.75
C THR A 303 -12.53 18.10 -5.67
N GLN A 304 -12.34 18.30 -6.97
CA GLN A 304 -13.45 18.36 -7.95
C GLN A 304 -13.97 16.99 -8.40
N THR A 305 -13.30 15.89 -8.03
CA THR A 305 -13.76 14.52 -8.38
C THR A 305 -14.70 13.88 -7.35
N LEU A 306 -14.99 14.58 -6.24
CA LEU A 306 -16.06 14.20 -5.32
C LEU A 306 -17.42 14.67 -5.86
N PRO A 307 -18.41 13.77 -6.08
CA PRO A 307 -19.78 14.19 -6.33
C PRO A 307 -20.31 14.96 -5.10
N ALA A 308 -20.73 16.21 -5.30
CA ALA A 308 -21.33 17.00 -4.24
C ALA A 308 -22.56 16.27 -3.67
N VAL A 309 -22.63 16.15 -2.33
CA VAL A 309 -23.73 15.46 -1.63
C VAL A 309 -24.98 16.34 -1.66
N ALA A 310 -25.66 16.38 -2.81
CA ALA A 310 -26.93 17.05 -2.99
C ALA A 310 -28.02 16.37 -2.16
N ALA A 311 -28.84 17.16 -1.48
CA ALA A 311 -29.82 16.68 -0.52
C ALA A 311 -30.89 15.76 -1.14
N ALA A 312 -31.29 14.73 -0.40
CA ALA A 312 -32.28 13.76 -0.84
C ALA A 312 -33.73 14.30 -0.80
N PRO A 313 -34.53 14.07 -1.85
CA PRO A 313 -35.97 13.90 -1.75
C PRO A 313 -36.34 12.41 -1.68
N ALA A 314 -37.23 12.02 -0.77
CA ALA A 314 -37.66 10.63 -0.58
C ALA A 314 -38.79 10.24 -1.55
N PHE A 315 -38.80 8.97 -1.98
CA PHE A 315 -39.95 8.32 -2.61
C PHE A 315 -40.14 6.88 -2.07
N PRO A 316 -41.37 6.31 -2.12
CA PRO A 316 -41.82 5.33 -1.13
C PRO A 316 -41.73 3.86 -1.57
N SER A 317 -41.82 2.97 -0.58
CA SER A 317 -42.01 1.52 -0.75
C SER A 317 -43.39 1.16 -1.30
N PRO A 318 -43.50 0.12 -2.15
CA PRO A 318 -44.73 -0.63 -2.36
C PRO A 318 -44.65 -2.04 -1.72
N SER A 319 -45.79 -2.53 -1.24
CA SER A 319 -45.96 -3.89 -0.69
C SER A 319 -46.42 -4.91 -1.74
N SER A 320 -46.41 -6.19 -1.39
CA SER A 320 -46.92 -7.32 -2.19
C SER A 320 -48.39 -7.15 -2.62
N PRO A 321 -48.80 -7.87 -3.67
CA PRO A 321 -49.91 -8.82 -3.48
C PRO A 321 -49.66 -10.21 -4.12
N SER A 322 -50.58 -11.14 -3.87
CA SER A 322 -50.52 -12.55 -4.28
C SER A 322 -51.50 -12.91 -5.40
N ASP A 323 -51.25 -14.10 -5.97
CA ASP A 323 -52.22 -15.06 -6.51
C ASP A 323 -52.84 -14.97 -7.94
N ALA A 324 -52.69 -16.11 -8.62
CA ALA A 324 -53.62 -16.84 -9.50
C ALA A 324 -54.36 -16.20 -10.70
N THR A 325 -54.28 -16.91 -11.85
CA THR A 325 -55.41 -17.42 -12.70
C THR A 325 -55.27 -17.16 -14.22
N GLN A 326 -55.13 -18.27 -14.97
CA GLN A 326 -55.58 -18.57 -16.36
C GLN A 326 -55.76 -17.44 -17.42
N THR A 327 -55.22 -17.64 -18.65
CA THR A 327 -56.01 -17.98 -19.88
C THR A 327 -55.24 -17.82 -21.22
N ARG A 328 -54.99 -18.97 -21.88
CA ARG A 328 -55.21 -19.33 -23.32
C ARG A 328 -55.30 -18.23 -24.43
N ILE A 329 -54.64 -18.50 -25.60
CA ILE A 329 -55.02 -18.24 -27.03
C ILE A 329 -54.01 -17.44 -27.93
N ALA A 330 -53.76 -18.01 -29.14
CA ALA A 330 -53.31 -17.45 -30.45
C ALA A 330 -51.94 -16.72 -30.69
N ARG A 331 -51.06 -17.39 -31.46
CA ARG A 331 -50.63 -17.11 -32.88
C ARG A 331 -51.05 -15.78 -33.58
N PRO A 332 -50.41 -15.35 -34.71
CA PRO A 332 -49.31 -16.00 -35.49
C PRO A 332 -48.18 -15.09 -36.08
N GLY A 333 -47.01 -15.70 -36.35
CA GLY A 333 -46.41 -15.78 -37.70
C GLY A 333 -45.49 -14.66 -38.25
N SER A 334 -44.29 -15.06 -38.72
CA SER A 334 -43.65 -14.50 -39.93
C SER A 334 -42.60 -15.45 -40.53
N GLN A 335 -42.25 -15.17 -41.78
CA GLN A 335 -41.49 -15.89 -42.82
C GLN A 335 -39.97 -16.01 -42.48
N ALA A 336 -39.09 -16.72 -43.22
CA ALA A 336 -39.14 -17.04 -44.66
C ALA A 336 -38.33 -18.28 -45.14
N THR A 337 -38.73 -18.74 -46.34
CA THR A 337 -38.05 -19.51 -47.42
C THR A 337 -36.54 -19.81 -47.38
N ALA A 338 -35.97 -20.86 -48.02
CA ALA A 338 -36.43 -22.10 -48.72
C ALA A 338 -35.13 -22.90 -49.16
N VAL A 339 -34.96 -23.79 -50.17
CA VAL A 339 -35.74 -24.33 -51.32
C VAL A 339 -35.04 -25.59 -51.93
N ARG A 340 -35.76 -26.47 -52.67
CA ARG A 340 -35.27 -27.56 -53.61
C ARG A 340 -34.52 -28.76 -52.97
N ARG A 341 -34.59 -30.02 -53.45
CA ARG A 341 -35.29 -30.81 -54.53
C ARG A 341 -35.78 -32.14 -53.86
N ALA A 342 -36.94 -32.76 -54.17
CA ALA A 342 -37.50 -33.33 -55.41
C ALA A 342 -37.12 -34.81 -55.65
N ASP A 343 -37.98 -35.55 -56.37
CA ASP A 343 -37.98 -37.01 -56.67
C ASP A 343 -38.51 -37.85 -55.46
N GLU A 344 -39.67 -38.54 -55.45
CA GLU A 344 -40.31 -39.57 -56.33
C GLU A 344 -39.60 -40.96 -56.13
N ASP A 345 -40.28 -42.10 -55.85
CA ASP A 345 -41.51 -42.71 -56.41
C ASP A 345 -42.50 -43.39 -55.39
N GLU A 346 -43.60 -43.94 -55.95
CA GLU A 346 -44.75 -44.72 -55.40
C GLU A 346 -44.47 -46.28 -55.41
N GLU A 347 -45.27 -47.30 -55.02
CA GLU A 347 -46.64 -47.48 -54.46
C GLU A 347 -46.88 -48.91 -53.81
N GLU A 348 -48.05 -49.12 -53.17
CA GLU A 348 -48.88 -50.35 -52.82
C GLU A 348 -48.36 -51.82 -52.67
N ASP A 349 -49.01 -52.79 -51.94
CA ASP A 349 -49.92 -52.82 -50.73
C ASP A 349 -49.56 -54.08 -49.86
N SER A 350 -50.21 -55.25 -49.70
CA SER A 350 -51.56 -55.81 -50.01
C SER A 350 -52.04 -56.81 -48.93
N LYS A 351 -53.36 -57.10 -48.83
CA LYS A 351 -53.96 -57.93 -47.75
C LYS A 351 -55.06 -58.91 -48.23
N LYS A 352 -54.97 -60.21 -47.88
CA LYS A 352 -55.95 -60.96 -47.02
C LYS A 352 -55.89 -62.51 -47.04
N LYS A 353 -56.11 -63.09 -45.84
CA LYS A 353 -56.90 -64.32 -45.49
C LYS A 353 -56.45 -65.74 -45.92
N ARG A 354 -55.95 -66.50 -44.92
CA ARG A 354 -56.54 -67.74 -44.28
C ARG A 354 -56.81 -69.03 -45.12
N PRO A 355 -56.93 -70.23 -44.49
CA PRO A 355 -56.48 -70.67 -43.15
C PRO A 355 -55.84 -72.09 -43.04
N ALA A 356 -55.18 -72.35 -41.90
CA ALA A 356 -55.05 -73.61 -41.12
C ALA A 356 -54.85 -74.99 -41.82
N GLY A 357 -53.85 -75.77 -41.37
CA GLY A 357 -53.67 -77.16 -41.85
C GLY A 357 -52.74 -78.13 -41.11
N LEU A 358 -51.81 -77.71 -40.22
CA LEU A 358 -50.92 -78.68 -39.55
C LEU A 358 -50.42 -78.24 -38.15
N ILE A 359 -51.29 -78.33 -37.14
CA ILE A 359 -50.97 -78.00 -35.74
C ILE A 359 -50.98 -79.29 -34.90
N ALA A 360 -49.78 -79.82 -34.60
CA ALA A 360 -49.57 -80.85 -33.56
C ALA A 360 -48.09 -80.93 -33.16
N GLY A 361 -47.24 -81.49 -34.02
CA GLY A 361 -45.85 -81.86 -33.66
C GLY A 361 -44.92 -80.70 -33.33
N ILE A 362 -45.11 -79.53 -33.96
CA ILE A 362 -44.25 -78.36 -33.72
C ILE A 362 -44.44 -77.80 -32.30
N ILE A 363 -45.64 -77.88 -31.72
CA ILE A 363 -45.92 -77.32 -30.39
C ILE A 363 -45.07 -77.99 -29.31
N THR A 364 -44.87 -79.31 -29.35
CA THR A 364 -44.09 -80.02 -28.32
C THR A 364 -42.60 -79.64 -28.37
N VAL A 365 -42.03 -79.52 -29.57
CA VAL A 365 -40.64 -79.06 -29.75
C VAL A 365 -40.49 -77.60 -29.33
N VAL A 366 -41.45 -76.75 -29.70
CA VAL A 366 -41.49 -75.34 -29.28
C VAL A 366 -41.69 -75.21 -27.77
N LEU A 367 -42.45 -76.10 -27.09
CA LEU A 367 -42.63 -76.03 -25.64
C LEU A 367 -41.35 -76.41 -24.89
N VAL A 368 -40.63 -77.45 -25.32
CA VAL A 368 -39.33 -77.83 -24.73
C VAL A 368 -38.28 -76.77 -25.03
N ALA A 369 -38.25 -76.22 -26.25
CA ALA A 369 -37.39 -75.10 -26.60
C ALA A 369 -37.73 -73.84 -25.78
N LEU A 370 -39.00 -73.51 -25.57
CA LEU A 370 -39.43 -72.39 -24.73
C LEU A 370 -39.08 -72.59 -23.27
N ILE A 371 -39.24 -73.80 -22.70
CA ILE A 371 -38.82 -74.07 -21.31
C ILE A 371 -37.29 -73.97 -21.17
N GLY A 372 -36.54 -74.51 -22.14
CA GLY A 372 -35.09 -74.38 -22.20
C GLY A 372 -34.62 -72.93 -22.35
N ILE A 373 -35.27 -72.15 -23.22
CA ILE A 373 -35.02 -70.71 -23.41
C ILE A 373 -35.42 -69.93 -22.16
N THR A 374 -36.54 -70.23 -21.51
CA THR A 374 -36.97 -69.56 -20.27
C THR A 374 -35.98 -69.87 -19.14
N TRP A 375 -35.48 -71.10 -19.01
CA TRP A 375 -34.45 -71.44 -18.03
C TRP A 375 -33.11 -70.80 -18.35
N LEU A 376 -32.71 -70.75 -19.63
CA LEU A 376 -31.48 -70.08 -20.08
C LEU A 376 -31.56 -68.56 -19.88
N VAL A 377 -32.69 -67.92 -20.19
CA VAL A 377 -32.97 -66.50 -19.92
C VAL A 377 -32.99 -66.24 -18.42
N VAL A 378 -33.72 -67.02 -17.60
CA VAL A 378 -33.74 -66.81 -16.14
C VAL A 378 -32.37 -67.06 -15.47
N THR A 379 -31.47 -67.85 -16.08
CA THR A 379 -30.11 -68.07 -15.56
C THR A 379 -29.05 -67.10 -16.11
N HIS A 380 -29.24 -66.53 -17.31
CA HIS A 380 -28.29 -65.59 -17.93
C HIS A 380 -28.72 -64.12 -17.85
N SER A 381 -30.02 -63.83 -17.69
CA SER A 381 -30.53 -62.52 -17.30
C SER A 381 -30.35 -62.29 -15.79
N ARG A 382 -29.09 -62.29 -15.35
CA ARG A 382 -28.70 -61.27 -14.38
C ARG A 382 -28.72 -59.95 -15.13
N GLU A 383 -29.84 -59.25 -15.04
CA GLU A 383 -29.90 -57.84 -15.39
C GLU A 383 -28.76 -57.12 -14.66
N ASP A 384 -27.99 -56.31 -15.38
CA ASP A 384 -27.04 -55.38 -14.76
C ASP A 384 -27.86 -54.28 -14.09
N SER A 385 -28.33 -54.57 -12.87
CA SER A 385 -29.25 -53.75 -12.08
C SER A 385 -28.56 -52.51 -11.52
N THR A 386 -28.21 -51.59 -12.42
CA THR A 386 -27.69 -50.28 -12.08
C THR A 386 -28.69 -49.52 -11.23
N SER A 387 -28.21 -48.92 -10.14
CA SER A 387 -28.96 -48.00 -9.30
C SER A 387 -28.49 -46.58 -9.60
N GLU A 388 -29.36 -45.58 -9.43
CA GLU A 388 -28.96 -44.18 -9.56
C GLU A 388 -28.27 -43.69 -8.29
N VAL A 389 -27.12 -43.03 -8.43
CA VAL A 389 -26.43 -42.37 -7.31
C VAL A 389 -27.33 -41.27 -6.72
N PRO A 390 -27.72 -41.34 -5.43
CA PRO A 390 -28.59 -40.34 -4.82
C PRO A 390 -27.99 -38.93 -4.81
N ASN A 391 -28.85 -37.91 -4.97
CA ASN A 391 -28.43 -36.54 -4.70
C ASN A 391 -28.32 -36.29 -3.19
N VAL A 392 -27.10 -36.05 -2.73
CA VAL A 392 -26.74 -35.75 -1.34
C VAL A 392 -26.07 -34.38 -1.17
N VAL A 393 -26.04 -33.55 -2.23
CA VAL A 393 -25.44 -32.21 -2.18
C VAL A 393 -26.16 -31.34 -1.13
N GLY A 394 -25.39 -30.63 -0.30
CA GLY A 394 -25.85 -29.83 0.83
C GLY A 394 -26.08 -30.60 2.13
N GLN A 395 -26.28 -31.93 2.09
CA GLN A 395 -26.41 -32.75 3.31
C GLN A 395 -25.09 -32.82 4.08
N SER A 396 -25.16 -33.08 5.39
CA SER A 396 -23.94 -33.34 6.18
C SER A 396 -23.26 -34.63 5.73
N GLN A 397 -21.95 -34.73 5.97
CA GLN A 397 -21.16 -35.95 5.68
C GLN A 397 -21.79 -37.24 6.25
N ALA A 398 -22.44 -37.17 7.42
CA ALA A 398 -23.06 -38.32 8.07
C ALA A 398 -24.35 -38.79 7.37
N GLU A 399 -25.26 -37.85 7.07
CA GLU A 399 -26.53 -38.11 6.38
C GLU A 399 -26.29 -38.56 4.93
N ALA A 400 -25.34 -37.92 4.25
CA ALA A 400 -24.92 -38.30 2.91
C ALA A 400 -24.36 -39.73 2.89
N MET A 401 -23.43 -40.07 3.80
CA MET A 401 -22.89 -41.43 3.94
C MET A 401 -24.00 -42.46 4.18
N GLN A 402 -24.97 -42.16 5.05
CA GLN A 402 -26.08 -43.06 5.33
C GLN A 402 -26.98 -43.25 4.10
N THR A 403 -27.27 -42.17 3.37
CA THR A 403 -28.09 -42.19 2.14
C THR A 403 -27.41 -43.01 1.05
N ILE A 404 -26.13 -42.77 0.76
CA ILE A 404 -25.34 -43.51 -0.25
C ILE A 404 -25.26 -45.00 0.12
N LYS A 405 -24.92 -45.35 1.37
CA LYS A 405 -24.85 -46.75 1.82
C LYS A 405 -26.21 -47.45 1.80
N SER A 406 -27.32 -46.75 2.09
CA SER A 406 -28.67 -47.32 2.04
C SER A 406 -29.09 -47.81 0.64
N LYS A 407 -28.44 -47.28 -0.40
CA LYS A 407 -28.64 -47.64 -1.82
C LYS A 407 -27.62 -48.66 -2.33
N GLY A 408 -26.79 -49.22 -1.44
CA GLY A 408 -25.84 -50.28 -1.78
C GLY A 408 -24.53 -49.79 -2.38
N PHE A 409 -24.20 -48.50 -2.27
CA PHE A 409 -22.94 -47.94 -2.76
C PHE A 409 -21.87 -47.86 -1.67
N GLU A 410 -20.60 -47.97 -2.05
CA GLU A 410 -19.49 -47.63 -1.16
C GLU A 410 -19.38 -46.11 -1.01
N TRP A 411 -19.18 -45.64 0.22
CA TRP A 411 -18.92 -44.23 0.51
C TRP A 411 -17.42 -44.00 0.69
N ALA A 412 -16.89 -43.01 -0.02
CA ALA A 412 -15.58 -42.41 0.23
C ALA A 412 -15.69 -40.89 0.30
N VAL A 413 -14.68 -40.25 0.88
CA VAL A 413 -14.53 -38.80 0.92
C VAL A 413 -13.31 -38.44 0.08
N ALA A 414 -13.36 -37.36 -0.68
CA ALA A 414 -12.18 -36.85 -1.38
C ALA A 414 -11.15 -36.32 -0.37
N ASP A 415 -9.86 -36.56 -0.62
CA ASP A 415 -8.78 -36.07 0.26
C ASP A 415 -8.71 -34.53 0.28
N GLU A 416 -9.17 -33.87 -0.78
CA GLU A 416 -9.27 -32.41 -0.89
C GLU A 416 -10.69 -31.90 -0.62
N GLN A 417 -10.78 -30.88 0.23
CA GLN A 417 -12.02 -30.11 0.47
C GLN A 417 -12.05 -28.87 -0.40
N VAL A 418 -13.24 -28.53 -0.92
CA VAL A 418 -13.46 -27.36 -1.77
C VAL A 418 -14.08 -26.23 -0.95
N ALA A 419 -13.79 -24.96 -1.27
CA ALA A 419 -14.45 -23.82 -0.63
C ALA A 419 -15.82 -23.56 -1.27
N SER A 420 -16.81 -23.20 -0.45
CA SER A 420 -18.15 -22.86 -0.92
C SER A 420 -18.78 -21.79 -0.03
N ASP A 421 -19.18 -20.68 -0.65
CA ASP A 421 -19.87 -19.59 0.03
C ASP A 421 -21.38 -19.88 0.23
N THR A 422 -21.88 -21.02 -0.28
CA THR A 422 -23.30 -21.42 -0.21
C THR A 422 -23.54 -22.75 0.53
N ILE A 423 -22.54 -23.64 0.60
CA ILE A 423 -22.63 -24.94 1.29
C ILE A 423 -21.81 -24.87 2.60
N PRO A 424 -22.43 -25.05 3.79
CA PRO A 424 -21.73 -25.02 5.07
C PRO A 424 -20.55 -25.99 5.17
N ALA A 425 -19.54 -25.63 5.96
CA ALA A 425 -18.39 -26.50 6.21
C ALA A 425 -18.82 -27.87 6.78
N GLY A 426 -18.32 -28.96 6.21
CA GLY A 426 -18.72 -30.33 6.56
C GLY A 426 -19.92 -30.91 5.79
N SER A 427 -20.59 -30.12 4.94
CA SER A 427 -21.61 -30.62 3.99
C SER A 427 -21.02 -30.98 2.62
N VAL A 428 -21.70 -31.85 1.87
CA VAL A 428 -21.27 -32.31 0.54
C VAL A 428 -21.47 -31.22 -0.52
N VAL A 429 -20.44 -30.95 -1.32
CA VAL A 429 -20.47 -30.04 -2.48
C VAL A 429 -20.80 -30.80 -3.78
N SER A 430 -20.21 -31.98 -3.97
CA SER A 430 -20.35 -32.80 -5.17
C SER A 430 -20.02 -34.25 -4.88
N THR A 431 -20.45 -35.16 -5.78
CA THR A 431 -20.05 -36.57 -5.76
C THR A 431 -19.48 -37.00 -7.11
N ASP A 432 -18.56 -37.96 -7.10
CA ASP A 432 -18.12 -38.71 -8.27
C ASP A 432 -18.35 -40.23 -8.03
N PRO A 433 -19.20 -40.92 -8.80
CA PRO A 433 -20.04 -40.40 -9.88
C PRO A 433 -21.07 -39.35 -9.42
N ALA A 434 -21.47 -38.49 -10.36
CA ALA A 434 -22.45 -37.44 -10.11
C ALA A 434 -23.84 -38.01 -9.78
N ALA A 435 -24.61 -37.29 -8.97
CA ALA A 435 -25.98 -37.66 -8.64
C ALA A 435 -26.86 -37.88 -9.90
N GLY A 436 -27.69 -38.92 -9.88
CA GLY A 436 -28.47 -39.39 -11.04
C GLY A 436 -27.69 -40.29 -12.01
N THR A 437 -26.38 -40.48 -11.85
CA THR A 437 -25.63 -41.46 -12.67
C THR A 437 -26.05 -42.88 -12.31
N ALA A 438 -26.43 -43.68 -13.32
CA ALA A 438 -26.70 -45.10 -13.16
C ALA A 438 -25.39 -45.88 -12.99
N ALA A 439 -25.17 -46.45 -11.82
CA ALA A 439 -23.95 -47.16 -11.44
C ALA A 439 -24.28 -48.54 -10.82
N LYS A 440 -23.34 -49.49 -10.88
CA LYS A 440 -23.56 -50.84 -10.34
C LYS A 440 -23.52 -50.81 -8.80
N PRO A 441 -24.47 -51.43 -8.09
CA PRO A 441 -24.39 -51.60 -6.64
C PRO A 441 -23.03 -52.17 -6.22
N GLY A 442 -22.45 -51.61 -5.16
CA GLY A 442 -21.05 -51.82 -4.76
C GLY A 442 -20.05 -50.83 -5.35
N SER A 443 -20.41 -49.99 -6.32
CA SER A 443 -19.50 -48.94 -6.81
C SER A 443 -19.23 -47.88 -5.74
N ARG A 444 -18.03 -47.31 -5.76
CA ARG A 444 -17.61 -46.24 -4.87
C ARG A 444 -18.09 -44.88 -5.35
N VAL A 445 -18.73 -44.14 -4.45
CA VAL A 445 -19.10 -42.74 -4.61
C VAL A 445 -18.17 -41.93 -3.71
N ILE A 446 -17.36 -41.07 -4.32
CA ILE A 446 -16.42 -40.17 -3.65
C ILE A 446 -17.11 -38.82 -3.46
N ALA A 447 -17.28 -38.36 -2.23
CA ALA A 447 -17.90 -37.08 -1.92
C ALA A 447 -16.85 -35.99 -1.66
N THR A 448 -16.95 -34.87 -2.37
CA THR A 448 -16.22 -33.64 -2.10
C THR A 448 -16.92 -32.86 -1.00
N ILE A 449 -16.21 -32.51 0.07
CA ILE A 449 -16.76 -31.82 1.24
C ILE A 449 -16.44 -30.32 1.19
N SER A 450 -17.37 -29.50 1.64
CA SER A 450 -17.17 -28.06 1.80
C SER A 450 -16.26 -27.76 2.99
N SER A 451 -15.29 -26.88 2.77
CA SER A 451 -14.49 -26.23 3.81
C SER A 451 -15.12 -24.92 4.32
N GLY A 452 -16.33 -24.57 3.85
CA GLY A 452 -17.00 -23.31 4.12
C GLY A 452 -16.57 -22.17 3.17
N PRO A 453 -16.95 -20.91 3.46
CA PRO A 453 -16.61 -19.78 2.61
C PRO A 453 -15.11 -19.55 2.57
N ALA A 454 -14.58 -19.18 1.40
CA ALA A 454 -13.13 -19.05 1.19
C ALA A 454 -12.50 -17.93 2.03
N SER A 455 -13.30 -16.92 2.40
CA SER A 455 -12.88 -15.76 3.19
C SER A 455 -13.99 -15.27 4.11
N ILE A 456 -13.62 -14.82 5.30
CA ILE A 456 -14.48 -14.21 6.31
C ILE A 456 -14.05 -12.74 6.46
N THR A 457 -15.00 -11.81 6.49
CA THR A 457 -14.70 -10.39 6.75
C THR A 457 -14.57 -10.14 8.25
N LEU A 458 -13.48 -9.51 8.69
CA LEU A 458 -13.30 -9.09 10.08
C LEU A 458 -14.23 -7.90 10.41
N PRO A 459 -14.98 -7.93 11.52
CA PRO A 459 -15.81 -6.80 11.94
C PRO A 459 -14.99 -5.53 12.21
N ASP A 460 -15.44 -4.38 11.72
CA ASP A 460 -14.78 -3.08 11.90
C ASP A 460 -14.68 -2.68 13.39
N ASN A 461 -15.65 -3.11 14.20
CA ASN A 461 -15.75 -2.81 15.62
C ASN A 461 -14.78 -3.58 16.53
N LEU A 462 -13.86 -4.39 15.99
CA LEU A 462 -12.79 -5.02 16.77
C LEU A 462 -11.82 -3.98 17.37
N VAL A 463 -11.66 -2.81 16.74
CA VAL A 463 -10.91 -1.68 17.30
C VAL A 463 -11.77 -0.96 18.35
N GLY A 464 -11.20 -0.66 19.51
CA GLY A 464 -11.90 -0.06 20.64
C GLY A 464 -12.62 -1.05 21.57
N MET A 465 -12.73 -2.34 21.21
CA MET A 465 -13.17 -3.39 22.14
C MET A 465 -12.14 -3.65 23.25
N SER A 466 -12.58 -4.27 24.35
CA SER A 466 -11.66 -4.93 25.28
C SER A 466 -11.09 -6.21 24.64
N PRO A 467 -9.88 -6.68 25.02
CA PRO A 467 -9.28 -7.90 24.47
C PRO A 467 -10.17 -9.14 24.57
N ALA A 468 -10.96 -9.29 25.64
CA ALA A 468 -11.88 -10.42 25.82
C ALA A 468 -13.09 -10.38 24.87
N GLN A 469 -13.64 -9.18 24.60
CA GLN A 469 -14.73 -9.01 23.63
C GLN A 469 -14.24 -9.24 22.19
N ALA A 470 -13.04 -8.75 21.87
CA ALA A 470 -12.40 -8.99 20.57
C ALA A 470 -12.12 -10.48 20.36
N GLN A 471 -11.59 -11.19 21.37
CA GLN A 471 -11.43 -12.64 21.35
C GLN A 471 -12.73 -13.36 21.04
N GLN A 472 -13.79 -13.11 21.82
CA GLN A 472 -15.08 -13.78 21.64
C GLN A 472 -15.69 -13.50 20.25
N THR A 473 -15.51 -12.29 19.73
CA THR A 473 -15.99 -11.89 18.39
C THR A 473 -15.22 -12.62 17.27
N VAL A 474 -13.90 -12.80 17.43
CA VAL A 474 -13.05 -13.52 16.46
C VAL A 474 -13.29 -15.04 16.52
N GLU A 475 -13.39 -15.62 17.71
CA GLU A 475 -13.64 -17.06 17.88
C GLU A 475 -15.04 -17.48 17.40
N ALA A 476 -16.05 -16.62 17.57
CA ALA A 476 -17.40 -16.84 17.03
C ALA A 476 -17.44 -16.89 15.48
N LEU A 477 -16.41 -16.34 14.81
CA LEU A 477 -16.23 -16.41 13.36
C LEU A 477 -15.40 -17.63 12.91
N GLY A 478 -15.05 -18.56 13.80
CA GLY A 478 -14.19 -19.69 13.46
C GLY A 478 -12.74 -19.29 13.14
N LEU A 479 -12.32 -18.12 13.60
CA LEU A 479 -10.96 -17.61 13.52
C LEU A 479 -10.25 -17.81 14.87
N LYS A 480 -8.92 -17.76 14.89
CA LYS A 480 -8.13 -17.87 16.13
C LYS A 480 -7.75 -16.49 16.62
N TRP A 481 -7.78 -16.26 17.93
CA TRP A 481 -7.31 -15.02 18.53
C TRP A 481 -5.92 -15.18 19.16
N THR A 482 -5.12 -14.12 19.13
CA THR A 482 -3.95 -13.95 19.99
C THR A 482 -3.79 -12.48 20.36
N LEU A 483 -3.11 -12.20 21.47
CA LEU A 483 -2.82 -10.84 21.93
C LEU A 483 -1.31 -10.61 21.85
N SER A 484 -0.89 -9.45 21.33
CA SER A 484 0.52 -9.07 21.33
C SER A 484 0.94 -8.50 22.68
N ASP A 485 2.13 -8.87 23.14
CA ASP A 485 2.80 -8.21 24.28
C ASP A 485 3.17 -6.74 23.96
N GLN A 486 3.26 -6.40 22.66
CA GLN A 486 3.54 -5.04 22.20
C GLN A 486 2.28 -4.17 22.30
N LYS A 487 2.38 -3.09 23.08
CA LYS A 487 1.35 -2.05 23.17
C LYS A 487 1.62 -0.95 22.17
N GLU A 488 0.60 -0.54 21.42
CA GLU A 488 0.69 0.58 20.49
C GLU A 488 0.08 1.83 21.11
N ALA A 489 0.66 3.00 20.86
CA ALA A 489 0.04 4.25 21.25
C ALA A 489 -1.07 4.62 20.25
N SER A 490 -2.17 5.19 20.76
CA SER A 490 -3.29 5.61 19.92
C SER A 490 -3.98 6.82 20.53
N ASP A 491 -4.01 7.93 19.78
CA ASP A 491 -4.68 9.16 20.19
C ASP A 491 -6.22 9.01 20.20
N ASN A 492 -6.76 8.01 19.49
CA ASN A 492 -8.21 7.76 19.35
C ASN A 492 -8.72 6.58 20.19
N VAL A 493 -7.85 5.79 20.82
CA VAL A 493 -8.25 4.59 21.59
C VAL A 493 -7.68 4.64 23.00
N GLU A 494 -8.58 4.66 23.99
CA GLU A 494 -8.26 4.62 25.42
C GLU A 494 -7.38 3.43 25.79
N SER A 495 -6.44 3.65 26.73
CA SER A 495 -5.48 2.65 27.20
C SER A 495 -6.17 1.37 27.71
N GLY A 496 -5.68 0.21 27.30
CA GLY A 496 -6.25 -1.11 27.66
C GLY A 496 -7.31 -1.66 26.70
N LYS A 497 -7.84 -0.86 25.77
CA LYS A 497 -8.66 -1.35 24.63
C LYS A 497 -7.78 -1.73 23.43
N ILE A 498 -8.32 -2.46 22.47
CA ILE A 498 -7.61 -2.84 21.24
C ILE A 498 -7.42 -1.60 20.36
N ALA A 499 -6.16 -1.17 20.18
CA ALA A 499 -5.79 -0.07 19.28
C ALA A 499 -5.84 -0.50 17.81
N ARG A 500 -5.44 -1.74 17.53
CA ARG A 500 -5.31 -2.30 16.18
C ARG A 500 -5.45 -3.82 16.22
N VAL A 501 -5.92 -4.41 15.13
CA VAL A 501 -5.83 -5.86 14.87
C VAL A 501 -5.00 -6.12 13.61
N SER A 502 -4.38 -7.30 13.53
CA SER A 502 -3.66 -7.78 12.35
C SER A 502 -4.07 -9.22 12.02
N PRO A 503 -4.63 -9.51 10.83
CA PRO A 503 -5.04 -8.58 9.78
C PRO A 503 -6.05 -7.51 10.25
N SER A 504 -6.17 -6.41 9.50
CA SER A 504 -6.95 -5.24 9.93
C SER A 504 -8.45 -5.54 10.04
N ALA A 505 -9.14 -4.76 10.87
CA ALA A 505 -10.60 -4.72 10.86
C ALA A 505 -11.11 -4.35 9.44
N GLY A 506 -12.27 -4.88 9.05
CA GLY A 506 -12.81 -4.77 7.70
C GLY A 506 -12.14 -5.64 6.64
N SER A 507 -10.97 -6.23 6.90
CA SER A 507 -10.26 -7.06 5.91
C SER A 507 -10.84 -8.47 5.80
N LYS A 508 -10.70 -9.08 4.61
CA LYS A 508 -11.08 -10.47 4.36
C LYS A 508 -9.93 -11.41 4.67
N VAL A 509 -10.16 -12.37 5.57
CA VAL A 509 -9.19 -13.36 6.04
C VAL A 509 -9.67 -14.78 5.74
N ARG A 510 -8.74 -15.74 5.61
CA ARG A 510 -9.09 -17.16 5.41
C ARG A 510 -9.70 -17.74 6.68
N ALA A 511 -10.75 -18.55 6.56
CA ALA A 511 -11.30 -19.30 7.69
C ALA A 511 -10.21 -20.08 8.46
N GLY A 512 -10.26 -20.04 9.80
CA GLY A 512 -9.24 -20.63 10.68
C GLY A 512 -7.94 -19.83 10.85
N SER A 513 -7.77 -18.66 10.24
CA SER A 513 -6.58 -17.81 10.43
C SER A 513 -6.47 -17.21 11.84
N THR A 514 -5.25 -16.93 12.28
CA THR A 514 -5.00 -16.21 13.54
C THR A 514 -5.06 -14.70 13.35
N ILE A 515 -5.76 -14.01 14.25
CA ILE A 515 -5.89 -12.56 14.35
C ILE A 515 -5.16 -12.10 15.61
N THR A 516 -4.22 -11.16 15.45
CA THR A 516 -3.43 -10.59 16.54
C THR A 516 -3.99 -9.23 16.96
N GLY A 517 -4.44 -9.10 18.21
CA GLY A 517 -4.80 -7.83 18.81
C GLY A 517 -3.59 -7.09 19.40
N TYR A 518 -3.54 -5.78 19.20
CA TYR A 518 -2.57 -4.86 19.82
C TYR A 518 -3.31 -3.94 20.79
N VAL A 519 -2.84 -3.88 22.04
CA VAL A 519 -3.50 -3.11 23.10
C VAL A 519 -3.00 -1.67 23.11
N SER A 520 -3.91 -0.71 23.24
CA SER A 520 -3.58 0.71 23.38
C SER A 520 -2.79 0.98 24.66
N SER A 521 -1.72 1.76 24.55
CA SER A 521 -1.08 2.46 25.68
C SER A 521 -1.67 3.85 25.93
N GLY A 522 -2.67 4.26 25.13
CA GLY A 522 -3.27 5.60 25.12
C GLY A 522 -2.57 6.58 24.18
N SER A 523 -3.01 7.83 24.20
CA SER A 523 -2.42 8.90 23.39
C SER A 523 -0.95 9.15 23.74
N GLN A 524 -0.14 9.51 22.73
CA GLN A 524 1.20 10.05 22.96
C GLN A 524 1.18 11.52 23.37
N LYS A 525 0.08 12.24 23.12
CA LYS A 525 -0.05 13.66 23.43
C LYS A 525 -0.41 13.88 24.90
N VAL A 526 0.15 14.94 25.46
CA VAL A 526 -0.13 15.45 26.80
C VAL A 526 -0.21 16.97 26.71
N THR A 527 -1.21 17.56 27.36
CA THR A 527 -1.31 19.02 27.48
C THR A 527 -0.40 19.51 28.60
N VAL A 528 0.37 20.58 28.39
CA VAL A 528 1.18 21.20 29.44
C VAL A 528 0.26 21.74 30.55
N PRO A 529 0.31 21.19 31.79
CA PRO A 529 -0.55 21.62 32.89
C PRO A 529 -0.17 23.01 33.39
N ASP A 530 -1.12 23.72 33.99
CA ASP A 530 -0.81 24.97 34.67
C ASP A 530 -0.01 24.70 35.96
N VAL A 531 1.18 25.28 36.02
CA VAL A 531 2.09 25.25 37.18
C VAL A 531 2.45 26.66 37.66
N THR A 532 1.73 27.68 37.19
CA THR A 532 1.97 29.09 37.55
C THR A 532 1.77 29.30 39.05
N GLY A 533 2.67 30.05 39.68
CA GLY A 533 2.66 30.30 41.13
C GLY A 533 3.12 29.11 42.00
N MET A 534 3.32 27.91 41.45
CA MET A 534 3.88 26.76 42.17
C MET A 534 5.37 26.96 42.48
N SER A 535 5.90 26.28 43.50
CA SER A 535 7.36 26.14 43.65
C SER A 535 7.95 25.23 42.57
N GLN A 536 9.27 25.29 42.35
CA GLN A 536 9.97 24.43 41.40
C GLN A 536 9.68 22.92 41.60
N ASP A 537 9.62 22.45 42.86
CA ASP A 537 9.37 21.04 43.16
C ASP A 537 7.89 20.66 43.00
N GLN A 538 6.97 21.58 43.32
CA GLN A 538 5.54 21.40 43.04
C GLN A 538 5.28 21.30 41.53
N ALA A 539 5.88 22.22 40.75
CA ALA A 539 5.81 22.21 39.29
C ALA A 539 6.43 20.94 38.68
N ARG A 540 7.59 20.49 39.19
CA ARG A 540 8.21 19.22 38.77
C ARG A 540 7.27 18.03 39.02
N ASN A 541 6.68 17.94 40.21
CA ASN A 541 5.77 16.86 40.54
C ASN A 541 4.51 16.87 39.66
N ALA A 542 3.90 18.04 39.41
CA ALA A 542 2.74 18.18 38.52
C ALA A 542 3.07 17.79 37.07
N LEU A 543 4.21 18.23 36.54
CA LEU A 543 4.67 17.86 35.19
C LEU A 543 4.95 16.36 35.08
N THR A 544 5.65 15.77 36.06
CA THR A 544 5.90 14.32 36.06
C THR A 544 4.62 13.49 36.21
N GLN A 545 3.60 13.98 36.94
CA GLN A 545 2.28 13.35 36.99
C GLN A 545 1.52 13.42 35.66
N ALA A 546 1.69 14.48 34.86
CA ALA A 546 1.19 14.54 33.49
C ALA A 546 1.96 13.61 32.53
N GLY A 547 3.16 13.15 32.92
CA GLY A 547 4.08 12.38 32.09
C GLY A 547 5.05 13.25 31.29
N LEU A 548 5.40 14.43 31.81
CA LEU A 548 6.33 15.39 31.23
C LEU A 548 7.59 15.54 32.10
N SER A 549 8.71 15.87 31.46
CA SER A 549 10.00 16.07 32.10
C SER A 549 10.21 17.56 32.41
N VAL A 550 10.91 17.91 33.49
CA VAL A 550 11.40 19.29 33.67
C VAL A 550 12.76 19.42 32.97
N GLY A 551 12.86 20.39 32.06
CA GLY A 551 14.08 20.77 31.37
C GLY A 551 14.83 21.88 32.09
N ASN A 552 15.19 22.93 31.36
CA ASN A 552 15.93 24.08 31.90
C ASN A 552 15.07 24.88 32.90
N VAL A 553 15.71 25.44 33.92
CA VAL A 553 15.06 26.30 34.91
C VAL A 553 15.76 27.66 34.90
N ASN A 554 15.08 28.65 34.32
CA ASN A 554 15.55 30.01 34.17
C ASN A 554 15.03 30.89 35.31
N THR A 555 15.77 31.93 35.68
CA THR A 555 15.27 33.00 36.57
C THR A 555 14.90 34.24 35.77
N VAL A 556 13.75 34.83 36.07
CA VAL A 556 13.23 36.06 35.41
C VAL A 556 12.84 37.11 36.45
N ASP A 557 13.06 38.39 36.11
CA ASP A 557 12.73 39.54 36.96
C ASP A 557 11.29 39.98 36.70
N GLU A 558 10.36 39.42 37.47
CA GLU A 558 8.91 39.61 37.30
C GLU A 558 8.32 40.41 38.47
N ALA A 559 7.54 41.45 38.17
CA ALA A 559 7.01 42.36 39.19
C ALA A 559 5.88 41.70 40.00
N GLY A 560 5.94 41.79 41.33
CA GLY A 560 4.93 41.22 42.24
C GLY A 560 4.94 39.68 42.34
N ALA A 561 5.74 38.98 41.52
CA ALA A 561 5.90 37.54 41.63
C ALA A 561 6.85 37.18 42.78
N SER A 562 6.38 36.30 43.69
CA SER A 562 7.17 35.81 44.83
C SER A 562 8.38 34.99 44.38
N GLN A 563 9.55 35.29 44.95
CA GLN A 563 10.81 34.59 44.67
C GLN A 563 10.65 33.05 44.74
N GLY A 564 11.19 32.34 43.75
CA GLY A 564 11.16 30.88 43.70
C GLY A 564 9.83 30.27 43.23
N ARG A 565 8.89 31.08 42.73
CA ARG A 565 7.65 30.62 42.09
C ARG A 565 7.74 30.66 40.57
N VAL A 566 7.12 29.68 39.91
CA VAL A 566 7.04 29.64 38.44
C VAL A 566 6.15 30.78 37.93
N VAL A 567 6.67 31.54 36.98
CA VAL A 567 5.99 32.65 36.28
C VAL A 567 5.40 32.16 34.95
N SER A 568 6.15 31.32 34.22
CA SER A 568 5.73 30.77 32.93
C SER A 568 6.50 29.49 32.59
N THR A 569 6.01 28.75 31.59
CA THR A 569 6.66 27.56 31.04
C THR A 569 6.99 27.74 29.57
N SER A 570 7.94 26.95 29.06
CA SER A 570 8.21 26.81 27.62
C SER A 570 8.38 25.33 27.26
N PRO A 571 7.51 24.72 26.42
CA PRO A 571 6.26 25.27 25.87
C PRO A 571 5.27 25.81 26.91
N ALA A 572 4.38 26.70 26.47
CA ALA A 572 3.43 27.40 27.33
C ALA A 572 2.32 26.46 27.88
N VAL A 573 1.72 26.83 29.00
CA VAL A 573 0.52 26.18 29.55
C VAL A 573 -0.55 26.00 28.47
N GLY A 574 -1.19 24.83 28.43
CA GLY A 574 -2.19 24.49 27.42
C GLY A 574 -1.64 23.97 26.09
N SER A 575 -0.33 24.01 25.84
CA SER A 575 0.28 23.44 24.62
C SER A 575 0.12 21.92 24.58
N GLU A 576 -0.16 21.34 23.40
CA GLU A 576 0.03 19.91 23.17
C GLU A 576 1.53 19.59 22.97
N VAL A 577 2.06 18.66 23.75
CA VAL A 577 3.43 18.13 23.66
C VAL A 577 3.39 16.59 23.69
N LYS A 578 4.50 15.92 23.40
CA LYS A 578 4.58 14.46 23.52
C LYS A 578 4.88 14.06 24.97
N ARG A 579 4.33 12.93 25.41
CA ARG A 579 4.66 12.32 26.70
C ARG A 579 6.16 12.01 26.75
N GLY A 580 6.84 12.57 27.75
CA GLY A 580 8.30 12.53 27.92
C GLY A 580 9.02 13.84 27.59
N ASP A 581 8.40 14.74 26.81
CA ASP A 581 9.02 16.02 26.40
C ASP A 581 9.43 16.88 27.62
N THR A 582 10.47 17.70 27.43
CA THR A 582 11.04 18.57 28.45
C THR A 582 10.42 19.96 28.45
N ILE A 583 9.75 20.31 29.54
CA ILE A 583 9.19 21.63 29.79
C ILE A 583 10.18 22.46 30.59
N SER A 584 10.60 23.60 30.04
CA SER A 584 11.43 24.57 30.75
C SER A 584 10.58 25.46 31.65
N LEU A 585 11.09 25.79 32.84
CA LEU A 585 10.41 26.63 33.83
C LEU A 585 11.10 28.01 33.90
N ASN A 586 10.32 29.09 33.84
CA ASN A 586 10.78 30.43 34.17
C ASN A 586 10.30 30.77 35.59
N ILE A 587 11.21 31.09 36.49
CA ILE A 587 10.97 31.27 37.93
C ILE A 587 11.29 32.71 38.35
N ALA A 588 10.44 33.31 39.17
CA ALA A 588 10.65 34.66 39.69
C ALA A 588 11.95 34.75 40.51
N SER A 589 12.84 35.65 40.12
CA SER A 589 14.13 35.90 40.78
C SER A 589 13.98 36.53 42.16
N GLY A 590 12.86 37.21 42.44
CA GLY A 590 12.65 38.10 43.59
C GLY A 590 13.14 39.53 43.36
N ASN A 591 13.66 39.82 42.17
CA ASN A 591 14.01 41.17 41.73
C ASN A 591 12.90 41.77 40.84
N VAL A 592 13.02 43.06 40.60
CA VAL A 592 12.29 43.84 39.59
C VAL A 592 13.26 44.85 38.98
N VAL A 593 13.09 45.17 37.70
CA VAL A 593 13.93 46.17 37.01
C VAL A 593 13.41 47.57 37.32
N VAL A 594 14.30 48.50 37.70
CA VAL A 594 13.99 49.93 37.80
C VAL A 594 13.71 50.46 36.39
N PRO A 595 12.52 51.02 36.10
CA PRO A 595 12.19 51.49 34.75
C PRO A 595 13.13 52.58 34.24
N ASP A 596 13.21 52.72 32.92
CA ASP A 596 13.97 53.77 32.23
C ASP A 596 13.16 55.05 32.05
N ASN A 597 13.86 56.18 31.89
CA ASN A 597 13.33 57.53 31.66
C ASN A 597 12.59 58.12 32.87
N LEU A 598 13.03 57.81 34.09
CA LEU A 598 12.46 58.37 35.33
C LEU A 598 12.97 59.80 35.60
N THR A 599 14.22 60.07 35.24
CA THR A 599 14.84 61.40 35.28
C THR A 599 14.13 62.36 34.31
N GLY A 600 13.90 63.60 34.73
CA GLY A 600 13.14 64.62 34.00
C GLY A 600 11.63 64.61 34.25
N GLN A 601 11.06 63.52 34.80
CA GLN A 601 9.64 63.46 35.17
C GLN A 601 9.35 64.12 36.51
N ASN A 602 8.05 64.28 36.85
CA ASN A 602 7.62 64.74 38.16
C ASN A 602 7.79 63.64 39.22
N TYR A 603 8.35 63.98 40.37
CA TYR A 603 8.65 63.00 41.42
C TYR A 603 7.42 62.24 41.94
N THR A 604 6.22 62.83 41.91
CA THR A 604 4.99 62.16 42.38
C THR A 604 4.60 61.01 41.46
N THR A 605 4.62 61.24 40.15
CA THR A 605 4.35 60.22 39.13
C THR A 605 5.38 59.08 39.22
N VAL A 606 6.67 59.43 39.29
CA VAL A 606 7.77 58.46 39.43
C VAL A 606 7.64 57.65 40.71
N ALA A 607 7.31 58.29 41.83
CA ALA A 607 7.14 57.60 43.10
C ALA A 607 6.02 56.55 43.04
N SER A 608 4.82 56.92 42.55
CA SER A 608 3.71 55.98 42.42
C SER A 608 4.00 54.84 41.44
N SER A 609 4.76 55.09 40.36
CA SER A 609 5.20 54.03 39.43
C SER A 609 6.17 53.04 40.08
N LEU A 610 7.10 53.50 40.92
CA LEU A 610 8.03 52.63 41.65
C LEU A 610 7.34 51.87 42.80
N GLU A 611 6.42 52.51 43.51
CA GLU A 611 5.61 51.89 44.56
C GLU A 611 4.70 50.79 44.01
N ALA A 612 4.14 50.97 42.81
CA ALA A 612 3.38 49.94 42.09
C ALA A 612 4.21 48.70 41.71
N LEU A 613 5.54 48.84 41.57
CA LEU A 613 6.49 47.73 41.37
C LEU A 613 6.94 47.08 42.70
N GLY A 614 6.36 47.49 43.82
CA GLY A 614 6.71 46.99 45.16
C GLY A 614 8.03 47.54 45.70
N LEU A 615 8.54 48.64 45.15
CA LEU A 615 9.74 49.33 45.63
C LEU A 615 9.36 50.41 46.66
N ARG A 616 10.29 50.75 47.55
CA ARG A 616 10.14 51.86 48.50
C ARG A 616 10.79 53.09 47.91
N VAL A 617 10.18 54.26 48.07
CA VAL A 617 10.72 55.52 47.55
C VAL A 617 11.26 56.38 48.68
N THR A 618 12.47 56.90 48.51
CA THR A 618 13.10 57.90 49.39
C THR A 618 13.42 59.15 48.58
N ILE A 619 13.03 60.33 49.06
CA ILE A 619 13.19 61.59 48.31
C ILE A 619 14.29 62.43 48.96
N ILE A 620 15.32 62.77 48.19
CA ILE A 620 16.35 63.74 48.58
C ILE A 620 16.15 65.01 47.74
N GLN A 621 15.77 66.09 48.42
CA GLN A 621 15.61 67.41 47.82
C GLN A 621 16.97 68.09 47.65
N MET A 622 17.26 68.62 46.45
CA MET A 622 18.52 69.31 46.13
C MET A 622 18.27 70.66 45.45
N PRO A 623 19.10 71.69 45.71
CA PRO A 623 19.05 72.93 44.95
C PRO A 623 19.56 72.71 43.53
N ASP A 624 18.68 72.85 42.53
CA ASP A 624 19.04 72.92 41.11
C ASP A 624 18.39 74.18 40.50
N ARG A 625 19.14 74.88 39.65
CA ARG A 625 18.70 76.08 38.95
C ARG A 625 18.25 75.80 37.51
N ASN A 626 18.52 74.59 37.00
CA ASN A 626 18.26 74.19 35.62
C ASN A 626 17.00 73.32 35.48
N ALA A 627 16.61 72.60 36.54
CA ALA A 627 15.39 71.80 36.60
C ALA A 627 14.29 72.46 37.44
N ALA A 628 13.03 72.32 37.01
CA ALA A 628 11.87 72.85 37.72
C ALA A 628 11.66 72.19 39.11
N ALA A 629 11.04 72.91 40.03
CA ALA A 629 10.74 72.38 41.36
C ALA A 629 9.82 71.15 41.26
N GLY A 630 10.24 70.02 41.86
CA GLY A 630 9.55 68.74 41.78
C GLY A 630 9.94 67.85 40.59
N THR A 631 10.88 68.25 39.75
CA THR A 631 11.47 67.38 38.71
C THR A 631 12.52 66.44 39.33
N VAL A 632 12.49 65.16 38.95
CA VAL A 632 13.55 64.18 39.29
C VAL A 632 14.81 64.49 38.49
N THR A 633 15.93 64.68 39.17
CA THR A 633 17.25 65.00 38.57
C THR A 633 18.24 63.83 38.61
N GLY A 634 17.88 62.73 39.29
CA GLY A 634 18.62 61.48 39.27
C GLY A 634 17.99 60.40 40.15
N VAL A 635 18.39 59.15 39.93
CA VAL A 635 17.83 57.96 40.59
C VAL A 635 18.96 57.03 41.07
N THR A 636 18.83 56.43 42.25
CA THR A 636 19.82 55.48 42.80
C THR A 636 19.15 54.36 43.62
N PRO A 637 19.37 53.06 43.32
CA PRO A 637 20.07 52.49 42.16
C PRO A 637 19.57 53.03 40.81
N SER A 638 20.40 52.94 39.77
CA SER A 638 20.12 53.60 38.49
C SER A 638 18.88 53.04 37.78
N GLU A 639 18.36 53.82 36.85
CA GLU A 639 17.48 53.35 35.78
C GLU A 639 18.10 52.11 35.09
N GLY A 640 17.26 51.17 34.65
CA GLY A 640 17.63 49.90 34.04
C GLY A 640 18.24 48.85 35.00
N SER A 641 18.43 49.15 36.29
CA SER A 641 19.06 48.20 37.24
C SER A 641 18.07 47.19 37.81
N SER A 642 18.50 45.92 37.93
CA SER A 642 17.76 44.87 38.64
C SER A 642 17.96 45.00 40.14
N VAL A 643 16.87 45.19 40.89
CA VAL A 643 16.86 45.40 42.34
C VAL A 643 15.90 44.44 43.03
N ARG A 644 16.14 44.07 44.29
CA ARG A 644 15.21 43.22 45.03
C ARG A 644 13.87 43.95 45.25
N GLN A 645 12.76 43.23 45.14
CA GLN A 645 11.46 43.77 45.55
C GLN A 645 11.52 44.25 47.01
N GLY A 646 10.88 45.38 47.32
CA GLY A 646 10.96 46.03 48.64
C GLY A 646 12.23 46.85 48.91
N SER A 647 13.21 46.89 48.00
CA SER A 647 14.38 47.79 48.09
C SER A 647 13.98 49.28 48.05
N SER A 648 14.83 50.13 48.61
CA SER A 648 14.65 51.59 48.56
C SER A 648 15.32 52.18 47.31
N ILE A 649 14.54 52.89 46.50
CA ILE A 649 15.02 53.76 45.42
C ILE A 649 15.07 55.19 45.95
N THR A 650 16.24 55.81 45.82
CA THR A 650 16.46 57.22 46.14
C THR A 650 16.21 58.07 44.90
N LEU A 651 15.21 58.95 44.96
CA LEU A 651 14.93 59.98 43.96
C LEU A 651 15.59 61.28 44.42
N TYR A 652 16.47 61.82 43.59
CA TYR A 652 16.99 63.17 43.73
C TYR A 652 16.04 64.13 43.03
N VAL A 653 15.54 65.14 43.74
CA VAL A 653 14.46 66.04 43.27
C VAL A 653 14.90 67.49 43.37
N SER A 654 14.66 68.27 42.31
CA SER A 654 14.96 69.71 42.30
C SER A 654 14.02 70.50 43.21
N GLN A 655 14.58 71.40 44.00
CA GLN A 655 13.86 72.46 44.72
C GLN A 655 13.54 73.68 43.84
N GLY A 656 14.13 73.78 42.64
CA GLY A 656 14.09 74.95 41.79
C GLY A 656 14.90 76.14 42.32
N ALA A 657 14.88 77.25 41.59
CA ALA A 657 15.69 78.43 41.87
C ALA A 657 14.96 79.48 42.75
N ASN A 658 15.10 79.41 44.07
CA ASN A 658 15.36 80.59 44.94
C ASN A 658 15.58 80.21 46.41
N GLY A 659 16.37 81.01 47.14
CA GLY A 659 16.63 80.73 48.57
C GLY A 659 17.58 81.67 49.35
N SER A 660 18.26 82.63 48.72
CA SER A 660 19.15 83.55 49.45
C SER A 660 19.23 84.96 48.85
N ALA A 661 18.31 85.84 49.28
CA ALA A 661 18.43 87.28 49.11
C ALA A 661 18.52 87.93 50.51
N SER A 662 19.71 88.42 50.87
CA SER A 662 19.92 89.17 52.11
C SER A 662 19.68 90.66 51.86
N PRO A 663 18.76 91.34 52.57
CA PRO A 663 18.52 92.77 52.38
C PRO A 663 19.65 93.59 53.03
N SER A 664 20.50 94.20 52.20
CA SER A 664 21.48 95.18 52.66
C SER A 664 20.81 96.46 53.15
N ALA A 665 20.89 96.76 54.44
CA ALA A 665 20.54 98.05 55.00
C ALA A 665 21.76 98.99 54.98
N SER A 666 21.60 100.23 54.51
CA SER A 666 22.64 101.25 54.45
C SER A 666 22.01 102.64 54.41
N SER A 667 22.72 103.63 54.96
CA SER A 667 22.23 104.97 55.37
C SER A 667 21.20 104.94 56.52
N HIS A 668 21.24 105.87 57.48
CA HIS A 668 22.07 107.08 57.59
C HIS A 668 22.89 107.13 58.88
#